data_AF-A0A943NQP9-F1
#
_entry.id   AF-A0A943NQP9-F1
#
_cell.length_a   1.000
_cell.length_b   1.000
_cell.length_c   1.000
_cell.angle_alpha   90.00
_cell.angle_beta   90.00
_cell.angle_gamma   90.00
#
_symmetry.space_group_name_H-M   'P 1'
#
loop_
_entity.id
_entity.type
_entity.pdbx_description
1 polymer ?
#
loop_
_entity_poly.entity_id
_entity_poly.type
_entity_poly.pdbx_seq_one_letter_code
_entity_poly.pdbx_strand_id
1 'polypeptide(L)'
;MMGRTGKYMWRGLAFLLACTLFVSQADMTVLADETGQQVIPIKSEEDFLLMAEQCRTEGFSGGKIFRLDSDLDLSEYENRFVPVMDGTFDGNGHRITGISLNEEMSDYGLFRYVGANGVLRNLEVEGEVLGGEEQENTGILAGSNAGKIINCTSKGTLNGQTATGGIAGKNEVGGTISRSGNEALVDGRLATGGIVGCNEGTVTDCTNLGNINTSQKVKKEMDGDGTLTISIPHAVAGLSADERANETGGIAGNSSGRIAYCINEGTIGYEHLGYAAGGIVGRQSGAVSYCENHAVIYGRKDVGGIVGYFDPYEAVSYDRDISEELSGQLDDLADMLDDLGNAGDTLGDHLSGQVDLLSGQLKSLKSSLRGYLDHYEDMAENSKEAVSSQIDSLKGTIDGMQYDFGMQKIQAHRDQIEKDIARMQELIGQLRAFAEAAGGEQKEQLEELLAQYEEQIKELEQTLVSLKNYIADHPDAEESEEPEAPEESEEPEESETPEEPEESEKPEAPEVPETPEIPEEPEEPEEPLPDGEMQMMSFSAVTESADISGQLGVQAAAAMEELKALAEDVQLQLQGIVEALEGIPGEAEKLHQDFQSIGRHMDELTDTFQDELDDWGDELDTMREDLQEQGDGITERVDTAGDTLDADWDEVSSRIDRIKDQFDSIRATVSDGLDELKGRIEDRTVYVDVSELASEGTGDGKIVSCTNDGEIYSDSQGGGIAGSIQKDSQEQVTGWLLNTEETKEDGDEKDSITKHVIAAVFDCVNTGEVSVKNDYAGGIVGKAAYGIIVRSENYGDVISEDGRYAGGIAGLSEKVIRDCYVLCGLDAEGYAGGAAGKAEDISGCYICSYMDMDAWVSASGAVAGKAEGTVEGNYFVDNGCGAVDGVTRTQEASAVDYASMLELKEMPENFRKFTVRFMDGEEIVWQETFAYGEGLSPEDYPKLQGKEGGYAYWEKKDLGAIHRNVTVHAVYRAYIPSLEAGGDTGHPEVLLGGDFYPDSVFTVREASADEQEQIRAILESQKKSSHYQIRKVYVYELSQEEALPEKVSLRVRDDRYLADCLLVTSDTAGTEDAGNIRNAEKIGSYLAVETGLGSTGYVVVLDRVENWMIIAGAVFAVIFAGALTGLLVSRKKKKKAEAECEEKKTEE
;
A
#
# COMPACT_ATOMS: atom_id res chain seq x y z
N MET A 1 75.64 -44.82 -36.00
CA MET A 1 75.55 -43.35 -36.10
C MET A 1 74.09 -42.92 -36.21
N MET A 2 73.34 -42.96 -35.11
CA MET A 2 71.94 -42.51 -35.03
C MET A 2 71.81 -41.74 -33.70
N GLY A 3 71.17 -40.57 -33.70
CA GLY A 3 71.12 -39.70 -32.51
C GLY A 3 71.16 -38.18 -32.75
N ARG A 4 71.07 -37.68 -34.00
CA ARG A 4 70.98 -36.23 -34.27
C ARG A 4 69.85 -35.77 -35.20
N THR A 5 69.07 -36.68 -35.78
CA THR A 5 67.95 -36.34 -36.70
C THR A 5 66.62 -36.06 -35.98
N GLY A 6 66.32 -36.74 -34.87
CA GLY A 6 65.00 -36.62 -34.20
C GLY A 6 64.66 -35.22 -33.66
N LYS A 7 65.63 -34.49 -33.11
CA LYS A 7 65.38 -33.16 -32.50
C LYS A 7 65.07 -32.04 -33.51
N TYR A 8 65.39 -32.22 -34.79
CA TYR A 8 64.98 -31.27 -35.84
C TYR A 8 63.60 -31.60 -36.41
N MET A 9 63.21 -32.88 -36.42
CA MET A 9 61.89 -33.29 -36.92
C MET A 9 60.76 -32.83 -35.99
N TRP A 10 60.93 -32.96 -34.66
CA TRP A 10 59.96 -32.43 -33.70
C TRP A 10 59.91 -30.90 -33.65
N ARG A 11 61.05 -30.21 -33.82
CA ARG A 11 61.03 -28.74 -33.97
C ARG A 11 60.43 -28.30 -35.29
N GLY A 12 60.63 -29.05 -36.37
CA GLY A 12 59.95 -28.82 -37.66
C GLY A 12 58.44 -29.02 -37.57
N LEU A 13 57.98 -30.08 -36.88
CA LEU A 13 56.55 -30.32 -36.66
C LEU A 13 55.93 -29.25 -35.76
N ALA A 14 56.58 -28.87 -34.66
CA ALA A 14 56.10 -27.81 -33.77
C ALA A 14 56.11 -26.43 -34.45
N PHE A 15 57.10 -26.14 -35.30
CA PHE A 15 57.12 -24.90 -36.08
C PHE A 15 56.09 -24.91 -37.22
N LEU A 16 55.77 -26.07 -37.80
CA LEU A 16 54.66 -26.21 -38.74
C LEU A 16 53.29 -26.09 -38.06
N LEU A 17 53.10 -26.69 -36.88
CA LEU A 17 51.87 -26.53 -36.07
C LEU A 17 51.69 -25.10 -35.59
N ALA A 18 52.76 -24.44 -35.14
CA ALA A 18 52.75 -23.01 -34.83
C ALA A 18 52.47 -22.18 -36.10
N CYS A 19 53.09 -22.49 -37.25
CA CYS A 19 52.78 -21.79 -38.50
C CYS A 19 51.34 -22.05 -38.98
N THR A 20 50.74 -23.21 -38.75
CA THR A 20 49.31 -23.42 -39.05
C THR A 20 48.42 -22.67 -38.07
N LEU A 21 48.80 -22.53 -36.79
CA LEU A 21 48.08 -21.68 -35.82
C LEU A 21 48.24 -20.17 -36.12
N PHE A 22 49.35 -19.76 -36.72
CA PHE A 22 49.56 -18.38 -37.22
C PHE A 22 48.96 -18.15 -38.62
N VAL A 23 48.61 -19.20 -39.36
CA VAL A 23 47.93 -19.14 -40.68
C VAL A 23 46.43 -19.46 -40.55
N SER A 24 45.97 -19.94 -39.39
CA SER A 24 44.56 -20.01 -39.00
C SER A 24 44.10 -18.78 -38.21
N GLN A 25 44.89 -17.70 -38.17
CA GLN A 25 44.28 -16.38 -38.02
C GLN A 25 43.55 -16.09 -39.34
N ALA A 26 42.23 -16.27 -39.34
CA ALA A 26 41.38 -15.76 -40.40
C ALA A 26 41.61 -14.24 -40.53
N ASP A 27 41.57 -13.72 -41.75
CA ASP A 27 41.79 -12.29 -42.06
C ASP A 27 40.57 -11.43 -41.63
N MET A 28 40.18 -11.50 -40.35
CA MET A 28 39.33 -10.49 -39.72
C MET A 28 40.05 -9.15 -39.85
N THR A 29 39.54 -8.31 -40.75
CA THR A 29 40.15 -7.05 -41.17
C THR A 29 39.97 -6.01 -40.08
N VAL A 30 40.87 -6.05 -39.08
CA VAL A 30 40.90 -5.10 -37.97
C VAL A 30 41.09 -3.68 -38.51
N LEU A 31 40.14 -2.82 -38.17
CA LEU A 31 40.21 -1.38 -38.38
C LEU A 31 40.27 -0.70 -37.01
N ALA A 32 41.05 0.38 -36.90
CA ALA A 32 40.96 1.28 -35.75
C ALA A 32 40.06 2.46 -36.14
N ASP A 33 39.12 2.84 -35.27
CA ASP A 33 38.35 4.07 -35.43
C ASP A 33 39.13 5.31 -34.96
N GLU A 34 38.54 6.49 -35.05
CA GLU A 34 39.19 7.77 -34.69
C GLU A 34 39.51 7.90 -33.19
N THR A 35 38.86 7.12 -32.32
CA THR A 35 39.16 7.00 -30.88
C THR A 35 40.25 5.95 -30.57
N GLY A 36 40.56 5.07 -31.52
CA GLY A 36 41.58 4.02 -31.40
C GLY A 36 41.10 2.67 -30.86
N GLN A 37 39.78 2.42 -30.77
CA GLN A 37 39.27 1.10 -30.41
C GLN A 37 39.42 0.10 -31.57
N GLN A 38 39.47 -1.20 -31.24
CA GLN A 38 39.65 -2.27 -32.21
C GLN A 38 38.30 -2.68 -32.81
N VAL A 39 38.01 -2.27 -34.05
CA VAL A 39 36.82 -2.67 -34.79
C VAL A 39 37.08 -3.97 -35.57
N ILE A 40 36.19 -4.94 -35.40
CA ILE A 40 36.21 -6.28 -35.98
C ILE A 40 34.90 -6.48 -36.75
N PRO A 41 34.92 -6.45 -38.10
CA PRO A 41 33.73 -6.66 -38.91
C PRO A 41 33.40 -8.15 -39.06
N ILE A 42 32.12 -8.51 -38.88
CA ILE A 42 31.53 -9.84 -39.06
C ILE A 42 30.73 -9.83 -40.37
N LYS A 43 31.02 -10.75 -41.28
CA LYS A 43 30.48 -10.78 -42.66
C LYS A 43 29.86 -12.13 -43.07
N SER A 44 29.91 -13.12 -42.20
CA SER A 44 29.20 -14.39 -42.34
C SER A 44 28.98 -15.05 -40.98
N GLU A 45 28.21 -16.11 -41.00
CA GLU A 45 27.93 -16.98 -39.87
C GLU A 45 29.22 -17.55 -39.28
N GLU A 46 30.22 -17.89 -40.10
CA GLU A 46 31.50 -18.42 -39.59
C GLU A 46 32.34 -17.36 -38.88
N ASP A 47 32.28 -16.08 -39.28
CA ASP A 47 32.91 -14.97 -38.54
C ASP A 47 32.27 -14.83 -37.14
N PHE A 48 30.94 -14.92 -37.06
CA PHE A 48 30.20 -14.87 -35.78
C PHE A 48 30.53 -16.05 -34.88
N LEU A 49 30.56 -17.28 -35.42
CA LEU A 49 30.92 -18.49 -34.67
C LEU A 49 32.37 -18.44 -34.17
N LEU A 50 33.30 -17.92 -35.00
CA LEU A 50 34.70 -17.74 -34.61
C LEU A 50 34.88 -16.69 -33.50
N MET A 51 34.04 -15.63 -33.48
CA MET A 51 33.96 -14.68 -32.37
C MET A 51 33.41 -15.37 -31.10
N ALA A 52 32.29 -16.08 -31.21
CA ALA A 52 31.63 -16.74 -30.09
C ALA A 52 32.54 -17.77 -29.40
N GLU A 53 33.31 -18.56 -30.16
CA GLU A 53 34.30 -19.49 -29.61
C GLU A 53 35.43 -18.80 -28.82
N GLN A 54 35.72 -17.52 -29.07
CA GLN A 54 36.79 -16.76 -28.42
C GLN A 54 36.29 -15.91 -27.23
N CYS A 55 35.02 -15.50 -27.24
CA CYS A 55 34.38 -14.69 -26.19
C CYS A 55 34.01 -15.54 -24.95
N ARG A 56 34.98 -16.29 -24.40
CA ARG A 56 34.82 -17.13 -23.21
C ARG A 56 35.18 -16.44 -21.89
N THR A 57 35.81 -15.26 -21.97
CA THR A 57 36.18 -14.43 -20.83
C THR A 57 36.13 -12.95 -21.21
N GLU A 58 35.81 -12.10 -20.24
CA GLU A 58 35.72 -10.63 -20.37
C GLU A 58 36.94 -10.04 -21.09
N GLY A 59 38.14 -10.42 -20.63
CA GLY A 59 39.42 -9.94 -21.16
C GLY A 59 39.73 -10.33 -22.62
N PHE A 60 38.90 -11.13 -23.29
CA PHE A 60 38.94 -11.23 -24.75
C PHE A 60 38.08 -10.16 -25.43
N SER A 61 36.85 -9.92 -24.97
CA SER A 61 35.90 -8.99 -25.61
C SER A 61 36.16 -7.52 -25.23
N GLY A 62 36.67 -7.27 -24.02
CA GLY A 62 36.94 -5.93 -23.49
C GLY A 62 37.73 -5.01 -24.42
N GLY A 63 37.21 -3.79 -24.63
CA GLY A 63 37.84 -2.75 -25.45
C GLY A 63 37.77 -2.96 -26.98
N LYS A 64 37.04 -3.97 -27.46
CA LYS A 64 36.78 -4.22 -28.88
C LYS A 64 35.36 -3.82 -29.28
N ILE A 65 35.18 -3.54 -30.58
CA ILE A 65 33.88 -3.39 -31.23
C ILE A 65 33.75 -4.50 -32.27
N PHE A 66 32.87 -5.46 -32.02
CA PHE A 66 32.42 -6.42 -33.03
C PHE A 66 31.23 -5.77 -33.77
N ARG A 67 31.25 -5.73 -35.10
CA ARG A 67 30.20 -5.07 -35.89
C ARG A 67 29.71 -5.95 -37.03
N LEU A 68 28.39 -6.05 -37.21
CA LEU A 68 27.80 -6.68 -38.39
C LEU A 68 27.97 -5.79 -39.63
N ASP A 69 28.46 -6.37 -40.72
CA ASP A 69 28.47 -5.80 -42.07
C ASP A 69 27.38 -6.41 -42.98
N SER A 70 26.60 -7.38 -42.46
CA SER A 70 25.46 -8.05 -43.11
C SER A 70 24.51 -8.67 -42.08
N ASP A 71 23.30 -9.01 -42.50
CA ASP A 71 22.41 -9.91 -41.74
C ASP A 71 22.98 -11.33 -41.72
N LEU A 72 22.61 -12.13 -40.71
CA LEU A 72 23.10 -13.51 -40.50
C LEU A 72 21.94 -14.50 -40.27
N ASP A 73 22.03 -15.70 -40.84
CA ASP A 73 21.07 -16.80 -40.61
C ASP A 73 21.75 -18.00 -39.94
N LEU A 74 21.46 -18.20 -38.65
CA LEU A 74 22.06 -19.26 -37.83
C LEU A 74 21.27 -20.58 -37.84
N SER A 75 20.25 -20.73 -38.70
CA SER A 75 19.36 -21.91 -38.72
C SER A 75 20.02 -23.25 -39.06
N GLU A 76 21.26 -23.27 -39.58
CA GLU A 76 22.07 -24.49 -39.72
C GLU A 76 22.86 -24.86 -38.44
N TYR A 77 22.76 -24.09 -37.34
CA TYR A 77 23.59 -24.23 -36.15
C TYR A 77 22.81 -24.23 -34.81
N GLU A 78 22.39 -25.41 -34.36
CA GLU A 78 21.80 -25.63 -33.03
C GLU A 78 22.73 -25.20 -31.88
N ASN A 79 22.17 -24.58 -30.84
CA ASN A 79 22.81 -24.21 -29.57
C ASN A 79 24.11 -23.41 -29.76
N ARG A 80 23.98 -22.21 -30.35
CA ARG A 80 25.07 -21.25 -30.52
C ARG A 80 24.78 -19.94 -29.81
N PHE A 81 25.65 -19.61 -28.87
CA PHE A 81 25.61 -18.42 -28.04
C PHE A 81 27.03 -17.90 -27.79
N VAL A 82 27.12 -16.64 -27.39
CA VAL A 82 28.36 -15.94 -27.01
C VAL A 82 28.48 -15.99 -25.47
N PRO A 83 29.48 -16.67 -24.89
CA PRO A 83 29.52 -16.87 -23.44
C PRO A 83 29.64 -15.58 -22.62
N VAL A 84 30.54 -14.66 -22.99
CA VAL A 84 30.76 -13.39 -22.26
C VAL A 84 31.06 -12.23 -23.23
N MET A 85 30.25 -11.17 -23.17
CA MET A 85 30.49 -9.91 -23.91
C MET A 85 30.74 -8.75 -22.93
N ASP A 86 32.01 -8.39 -22.74
CA ASP A 86 32.46 -7.16 -22.06
C ASP A 86 33.01 -6.11 -23.05
N GLY A 87 32.78 -6.34 -24.35
CA GLY A 87 33.05 -5.40 -25.44
C GLY A 87 31.77 -4.81 -26.02
N THR A 88 31.89 -4.02 -27.09
CA THR A 88 30.72 -3.60 -27.87
C THR A 88 30.40 -4.64 -28.94
N PHE A 89 29.15 -5.09 -29.02
CA PHE A 89 28.57 -5.75 -30.18
C PHE A 89 27.57 -4.79 -30.84
N ASP A 90 27.91 -4.31 -32.04
CA ASP A 90 27.13 -3.35 -32.80
C ASP A 90 26.48 -4.04 -34.00
N GLY A 91 25.19 -4.33 -33.88
CA GLY A 91 24.38 -4.88 -34.95
C GLY A 91 24.28 -3.95 -36.16
N ASN A 92 24.59 -2.65 -36.02
CA ASN A 92 24.69 -1.71 -37.15
C ASN A 92 23.41 -1.63 -38.01
N GLY A 93 22.25 -2.03 -37.46
CA GLY A 93 20.96 -2.11 -38.17
C GLY A 93 20.70 -3.44 -38.89
N HIS A 94 21.50 -4.48 -38.62
CA HIS A 94 21.34 -5.82 -39.17
C HIS A 94 20.58 -6.78 -38.24
N ARG A 95 20.07 -7.87 -38.83
CA ARG A 95 19.33 -8.94 -38.15
C ARG A 95 20.20 -10.18 -37.95
N ILE A 96 19.98 -10.91 -36.85
CA ILE A 96 20.42 -12.31 -36.70
C ILE A 96 19.17 -13.18 -36.53
N THR A 97 19.00 -14.16 -37.41
CA THR A 97 17.81 -15.04 -37.45
C THR A 97 18.16 -16.50 -37.24
N GLY A 98 17.16 -17.35 -37.03
CA GLY A 98 17.33 -18.81 -37.04
C GLY A 98 18.00 -19.36 -35.78
N ILE A 99 18.06 -18.58 -34.70
CA ILE A 99 18.61 -19.03 -33.42
C ILE A 99 17.70 -20.08 -32.81
N SER A 100 18.27 -21.23 -32.45
CA SER A 100 17.60 -22.30 -31.70
C SER A 100 18.42 -22.62 -30.45
N LEU A 101 17.85 -22.38 -29.28
CA LEU A 101 18.46 -22.58 -27.96
C LEU A 101 17.60 -23.53 -27.13
N ASN A 102 18.10 -24.74 -26.85
CA ASN A 102 17.37 -25.82 -26.16
C ASN A 102 18.21 -26.66 -25.17
N GLU A 103 19.39 -26.18 -24.77
CA GLU A 103 20.21 -26.79 -23.72
C GLU A 103 19.86 -26.25 -22.32
N GLU A 104 20.16 -27.04 -21.28
CA GLU A 104 19.91 -26.68 -19.88
C GLU A 104 21.13 -25.93 -19.31
N MET A 105 20.95 -24.64 -19.02
CA MET A 105 21.92 -23.76 -18.38
C MET A 105 21.17 -22.69 -17.57
N SER A 106 21.72 -22.30 -16.41
CA SER A 106 21.02 -21.34 -15.54
C SER A 106 20.84 -19.97 -16.21
N ASP A 107 21.89 -19.37 -16.79
CA ASP A 107 21.75 -18.22 -17.70
C ASP A 107 21.76 -18.64 -19.17
N TYR A 108 20.79 -18.16 -19.98
CA TYR A 108 20.68 -18.54 -21.39
C TYR A 108 20.10 -17.45 -22.31
N GLY A 109 20.71 -17.31 -23.50
CA GLY A 109 20.36 -16.35 -24.55
C GLY A 109 21.45 -16.28 -25.62
N LEU A 110 21.28 -15.47 -26.67
CA LEU A 110 22.30 -15.31 -27.73
C LEU A 110 23.65 -14.84 -27.15
N PHE A 111 23.62 -14.00 -26.13
CA PHE A 111 24.73 -13.69 -25.24
C PHE A 111 24.38 -14.25 -23.86
N ARG A 112 25.21 -15.12 -23.27
CA ARG A 112 24.92 -15.65 -21.93
C ARG A 112 25.08 -14.56 -20.87
N TYR A 113 26.22 -13.86 -20.89
CA TYR A 113 26.48 -12.71 -20.03
C TYR A 113 26.90 -11.47 -20.84
N VAL A 114 26.27 -10.34 -20.54
CA VAL A 114 26.76 -9.00 -20.91
C VAL A 114 27.41 -8.38 -19.68
N GLY A 115 28.74 -8.26 -19.70
CA GLY A 115 29.52 -7.73 -18.58
C GLY A 115 29.35 -6.22 -18.40
N ALA A 116 29.88 -5.65 -17.30
CA ALA A 116 29.66 -4.25 -16.94
C ALA A 116 30.20 -3.22 -17.96
N ASN A 117 31.20 -3.57 -18.78
CA ASN A 117 31.66 -2.74 -19.92
C ASN A 117 31.00 -3.15 -21.25
N GLY A 118 30.23 -4.24 -21.24
CA GLY A 118 29.52 -4.80 -22.39
C GLY A 118 28.45 -3.87 -22.93
N VAL A 119 28.38 -3.75 -24.26
CA VAL A 119 27.37 -2.94 -24.95
C VAL A 119 26.81 -3.73 -26.14
N LEU A 120 25.57 -4.20 -26.05
CA LEU A 120 24.82 -4.69 -27.21
C LEU A 120 24.02 -3.52 -27.80
N ARG A 121 24.12 -3.27 -29.10
CA ARG A 121 23.32 -2.19 -29.73
C ARG A 121 22.93 -2.43 -31.19
N ASN A 122 21.88 -1.74 -31.63
CA ASN A 122 21.46 -1.64 -33.03
C ASN A 122 21.20 -3.01 -33.70
N LEU A 123 20.61 -3.95 -32.97
CA LEU A 123 20.54 -5.37 -33.33
C LEU A 123 19.11 -5.90 -33.22
N GLU A 124 18.60 -6.52 -34.28
CA GLU A 124 17.38 -7.32 -34.24
C GLU A 124 17.73 -8.81 -34.18
N VAL A 125 17.09 -9.56 -33.28
CA VAL A 125 17.36 -10.98 -33.03
C VAL A 125 16.07 -11.79 -33.08
N GLU A 126 16.03 -12.81 -33.94
CA GLU A 126 14.87 -13.68 -34.16
C GLU A 126 15.24 -15.13 -33.85
N GLY A 127 14.59 -15.73 -32.85
CA GLY A 127 14.94 -17.07 -32.36
C GLY A 127 13.84 -17.79 -31.58
N GLU A 128 14.02 -19.10 -31.47
CA GLU A 128 13.27 -19.99 -30.58
C GLU A 128 14.17 -20.38 -29.39
N VAL A 129 13.73 -20.06 -28.17
CA VAL A 129 14.44 -20.36 -26.93
C VAL A 129 13.51 -21.18 -26.04
N LEU A 130 13.90 -22.42 -25.74
CA LEU A 130 13.07 -23.38 -25.01
C LEU A 130 13.68 -23.70 -23.63
N GLY A 131 12.85 -23.55 -22.60
CA GLY A 131 13.21 -23.75 -21.20
C GLY A 131 13.29 -25.22 -20.78
N GLY A 132 14.46 -25.62 -20.26
CA GLY A 132 14.63 -26.85 -19.47
C GLY A 132 14.17 -26.69 -18.01
N GLU A 133 14.38 -27.71 -17.18
CA GLU A 133 13.97 -27.70 -15.77
C GLU A 133 14.94 -26.90 -14.88
N GLU A 134 16.24 -26.87 -15.22
CA GLU A 134 17.32 -26.19 -14.46
C GLU A 134 17.70 -24.79 -15.02
N GLN A 135 16.81 -24.10 -15.75
CA GLN A 135 17.09 -22.72 -16.24
C GLN A 135 16.64 -21.65 -15.23
N GLU A 136 17.46 -20.62 -15.01
CA GLU A 136 17.18 -19.50 -14.10
C GLU A 136 16.80 -18.24 -14.89
N ASN A 137 17.74 -17.65 -15.64
CA ASN A 137 17.61 -16.39 -16.37
C ASN A 137 17.64 -16.63 -17.89
N THR A 138 16.49 -16.51 -18.56
CA THR A 138 16.33 -16.84 -19.99
C THR A 138 15.84 -15.63 -20.79
N GLY A 139 16.54 -15.27 -21.88
CA GLY A 139 16.09 -14.23 -22.81
C GLY A 139 16.68 -14.37 -24.22
N ILE A 140 16.09 -13.75 -25.24
CA ILE A 140 16.52 -13.98 -26.63
C ILE A 140 17.87 -13.31 -26.91
N LEU A 141 18.11 -12.10 -26.37
CA LEU A 141 19.42 -11.45 -26.48
C LEU A 141 20.35 -11.86 -25.33
N ALA A 142 19.90 -11.80 -24.08
CA ALA A 142 20.76 -11.98 -22.91
C ALA A 142 20.20 -12.99 -21.89
N GLY A 143 21.07 -13.82 -21.31
CA GLY A 143 20.78 -14.51 -20.05
C GLY A 143 20.74 -13.50 -18.90
N SER A 144 21.91 -12.93 -18.57
CA SER A 144 22.02 -11.77 -17.66
C SER A 144 22.77 -10.58 -18.28
N ASN A 145 22.36 -9.37 -17.89
CA ASN A 145 22.95 -8.10 -18.29
C ASN A 145 23.35 -7.24 -17.09
N ALA A 146 24.66 -7.09 -16.88
CA ALA A 146 25.25 -6.03 -16.05
C ALA A 146 25.71 -4.81 -16.88
N GLY A 147 25.70 -4.93 -18.21
CA GLY A 147 26.13 -3.91 -19.16
C GLY A 147 24.99 -3.09 -19.75
N LYS A 148 25.04 -2.84 -21.05
CA LYS A 148 24.09 -1.96 -21.76
C LYS A 148 23.49 -2.63 -22.99
N ILE A 149 22.17 -2.71 -23.04
CA ILE A 149 21.42 -3.10 -24.24
C ILE A 149 20.69 -1.86 -24.76
N ILE A 150 20.94 -1.46 -26.01
CA ILE A 150 20.52 -0.16 -26.55
C ILE A 150 20.02 -0.27 -27.99
N ASN A 151 18.77 0.10 -28.28
CA ASN A 151 18.22 0.06 -29.64
C ASN A 151 18.28 -1.36 -30.23
N CYS A 152 17.72 -2.34 -29.50
CA CYS A 152 17.67 -3.74 -29.88
C CYS A 152 16.24 -4.28 -29.89
N THR A 153 15.97 -5.31 -30.71
CA THR A 153 14.63 -5.91 -30.83
C THR A 153 14.68 -7.44 -30.79
N SER A 154 13.81 -8.06 -29.99
CA SER A 154 13.65 -9.52 -29.89
C SER A 154 12.39 -10.01 -30.61
N LYS A 155 12.49 -11.12 -31.34
CA LYS A 155 11.39 -11.76 -32.09
C LYS A 155 11.44 -13.29 -31.99
N GLY A 156 10.29 -13.94 -32.21
CA GLY A 156 10.15 -15.39 -32.20
C GLY A 156 9.35 -15.88 -30.98
N THR A 157 9.86 -16.89 -30.29
CA THR A 157 9.19 -17.55 -29.16
C THR A 157 10.18 -17.87 -28.04
N LEU A 158 9.88 -17.43 -26.82
CA LEU A 158 10.69 -17.62 -25.63
C LEU A 158 9.88 -18.37 -24.57
N ASN A 159 10.46 -19.44 -24.01
CA ASN A 159 9.92 -20.16 -22.87
C ASN A 159 11.00 -20.33 -21.78
N GLY A 160 10.67 -20.08 -20.52
CA GLY A 160 11.62 -20.15 -19.40
C GLY A 160 10.95 -20.42 -18.04
N GLN A 161 11.75 -20.61 -16.99
CA GLN A 161 11.26 -20.90 -15.64
C GLN A 161 11.19 -19.65 -14.75
N THR A 162 12.35 -19.20 -14.26
CA THR A 162 12.43 -18.35 -13.06
C THR A 162 12.42 -16.86 -13.39
N ALA A 163 13.29 -16.42 -14.30
CA ALA A 163 13.36 -15.05 -14.80
C ALA A 163 13.42 -15.07 -16.33
N THR A 164 12.29 -14.79 -16.98
CA THR A 164 12.12 -14.97 -18.43
C THR A 164 11.79 -13.63 -19.07
N GLY A 165 12.62 -13.13 -19.99
CA GLY A 165 12.41 -11.82 -20.61
C GLY A 165 12.81 -11.75 -22.08
N GLY A 166 11.95 -11.17 -22.92
CA GLY A 166 12.14 -11.15 -24.38
C GLY A 166 13.52 -10.64 -24.81
N ILE A 167 14.00 -9.55 -24.20
CA ILE A 167 15.39 -9.08 -24.39
C ILE A 167 16.35 -9.84 -23.45
N ALA A 168 16.09 -9.86 -22.14
CA ALA A 168 17.02 -10.41 -21.14
C ALA A 168 16.32 -11.22 -20.04
N GLY A 169 16.92 -12.33 -19.58
CA GLY A 169 16.43 -13.03 -18.38
C GLY A 169 16.52 -12.15 -17.14
N LYS A 170 17.72 -11.61 -16.86
CA LYS A 170 18.00 -10.68 -15.75
C LYS A 170 18.69 -9.41 -16.22
N ASN A 171 18.35 -8.28 -15.60
CA ASN A 171 19.07 -7.02 -15.68
C ASN A 171 19.57 -6.64 -14.27
N GLU A 172 20.87 -6.82 -14.04
CA GLU A 172 21.52 -6.68 -12.73
C GLU A 172 21.63 -5.22 -12.27
N VAL A 173 22.00 -4.99 -11.01
CA VAL A 173 22.31 -3.66 -10.46
C VAL A 173 23.33 -2.93 -11.33
N GLY A 174 22.96 -1.74 -11.81
CA GLY A 174 23.77 -0.94 -12.74
C GLY A 174 23.64 -1.33 -14.22
N GLY A 175 23.05 -2.50 -14.52
CA GLY A 175 22.65 -2.92 -15.86
C GLY A 175 21.57 -2.02 -16.45
N THR A 176 21.68 -1.73 -17.75
CA THR A 176 20.76 -0.85 -18.47
C THR A 176 20.19 -1.48 -19.73
N ILE A 177 18.87 -1.43 -19.88
CA ILE A 177 18.17 -1.73 -21.14
C ILE A 177 17.46 -0.44 -21.58
N SER A 178 17.71 0.03 -22.80
CA SER A 178 17.14 1.29 -23.30
C SER A 178 16.73 1.28 -24.77
N ARG A 179 15.64 1.99 -25.11
CA ARG A 179 15.13 2.14 -26.49
C ARG A 179 14.98 0.80 -27.23
N SER A 180 14.62 -0.24 -26.51
CA SER A 180 14.61 -1.63 -27.00
C SER A 180 13.20 -2.20 -26.91
N GLY A 181 12.87 -3.21 -27.71
CA GLY A 181 11.49 -3.70 -27.77
C GLY A 181 11.35 -5.18 -28.11
N ASN A 182 10.19 -5.73 -27.77
CA ASN A 182 9.91 -7.14 -27.94
C ASN A 182 8.67 -7.36 -28.82
N GLU A 183 8.80 -8.21 -29.83
CA GLU A 183 7.71 -8.77 -30.66
C GLU A 183 7.60 -10.30 -30.48
N ALA A 184 8.40 -10.91 -29.60
CA ALA A 184 8.33 -12.35 -29.33
C ALA A 184 7.17 -12.70 -28.39
N LEU A 185 6.53 -13.84 -28.63
CA LEU A 185 5.67 -14.49 -27.62
C LEU A 185 6.57 -14.96 -26.47
N VAL A 186 6.29 -14.52 -25.25
CA VAL A 186 7.04 -14.92 -24.06
C VAL A 186 6.13 -15.69 -23.11
N ASP A 187 6.55 -16.89 -22.73
CA ASP A 187 5.89 -17.72 -21.74
C ASP A 187 6.86 -18.04 -20.58
N GLY A 188 6.38 -18.01 -19.34
CA GLY A 188 7.20 -18.23 -18.15
C GLY A 188 6.41 -18.74 -16.94
N ARG A 189 7.14 -19.08 -15.86
CA ARG A 189 6.55 -19.67 -14.65
C ARG A 189 6.50 -18.68 -13.47
N LEU A 190 7.62 -18.04 -13.15
CA LEU A 190 7.75 -16.98 -12.14
C LEU A 190 7.90 -15.63 -12.85
N ALA A 191 8.97 -14.86 -12.60
CA ALA A 191 9.14 -13.51 -13.13
C ALA A 191 9.22 -13.51 -14.68
N THR A 192 8.10 -13.17 -15.33
CA THR A 192 7.95 -13.20 -16.79
C THR A 192 7.71 -11.79 -17.34
N GLY A 193 8.60 -11.28 -18.20
CA GLY A 193 8.48 -9.95 -18.78
C GLY A 193 8.60 -9.91 -20.31
N GLY A 194 7.98 -8.93 -20.96
CA GLY A 194 8.21 -8.69 -22.39
C GLY A 194 9.63 -8.19 -22.69
N ILE A 195 10.21 -7.35 -21.82
CA ILE A 195 11.60 -6.88 -21.98
C ILE A 195 12.55 -7.69 -21.09
N VAL A 196 12.26 -7.85 -19.80
CA VAL A 196 13.16 -8.50 -18.83
C VAL A 196 12.43 -9.38 -17.82
N GLY A 197 12.98 -10.52 -17.41
CA GLY A 197 12.41 -11.32 -16.32
C GLY A 197 12.50 -10.57 -14.99
N CYS A 198 13.72 -10.43 -14.47
CA CYS A 198 14.01 -9.70 -13.22
C CYS A 198 14.85 -8.44 -13.47
N ASN A 199 14.40 -7.28 -12.94
CA ASN A 199 15.11 -6.01 -13.04
C ASN A 199 15.56 -5.47 -11.67
N GLU A 200 16.88 -5.44 -11.47
CA GLU A 200 17.57 -4.74 -10.38
C GLU A 200 18.24 -3.44 -10.87
N GLY A 201 18.40 -3.30 -12.18
CA GLY A 201 19.02 -2.14 -12.84
C GLY A 201 17.99 -1.10 -13.32
N THR A 202 18.17 -0.60 -14.55
CA THR A 202 17.28 0.38 -15.18
C THR A 202 16.78 -0.06 -16.56
N VAL A 203 15.46 -0.05 -16.76
CA VAL A 203 14.80 -0.20 -18.07
C VAL A 203 14.15 1.12 -18.48
N THR A 204 14.44 1.63 -19.68
CA THR A 204 13.97 2.96 -20.13
C THR A 204 13.63 3.05 -21.62
N ASP A 205 12.65 3.87 -22.00
CA ASP A 205 12.26 4.07 -23.41
C ASP A 205 11.87 2.76 -24.16
N CYS A 206 11.41 1.70 -23.46
CA CYS A 206 11.24 0.36 -24.05
C CYS A 206 9.79 0.01 -24.37
N THR A 207 9.54 -0.77 -25.43
CA THR A 207 8.18 -1.09 -25.91
C THR A 207 7.98 -2.61 -26.07
N ASN A 208 6.95 -3.16 -25.42
CA ASN A 208 6.53 -4.54 -25.65
C ASN A 208 5.28 -4.60 -26.55
N LEU A 209 5.39 -5.35 -27.66
CA LEU A 209 4.33 -5.68 -28.61
C LEU A 209 4.01 -7.20 -28.61
N GLY A 210 4.83 -8.00 -27.94
CA GLY A 210 4.67 -9.45 -27.84
C GLY A 210 3.75 -9.85 -26.68
N ASN A 211 2.82 -10.76 -26.93
CA ASN A 211 1.93 -11.27 -25.88
C ASN A 211 2.73 -12.06 -24.82
N ILE A 212 2.34 -11.94 -23.56
CA ILE A 212 3.05 -12.55 -22.42
C ILE A 212 2.12 -13.53 -21.69
N ASN A 213 2.54 -14.79 -21.53
CA ASN A 213 1.82 -15.86 -20.81
C ASN A 213 0.41 -16.23 -21.33
N THR A 214 0.10 -15.86 -22.58
CA THR A 214 -1.21 -16.11 -23.22
C THR A 214 -1.41 -17.54 -23.77
N SER A 215 -0.39 -18.41 -23.79
CA SER A 215 -0.37 -19.65 -24.59
C SER A 215 -1.13 -20.87 -24.02
N GLN A 216 -2.13 -20.67 -23.16
CA GLN A 216 -2.86 -21.73 -22.43
C GLN A 216 -3.76 -22.66 -23.30
N LYS A 217 -3.56 -22.72 -24.62
CA LYS A 217 -4.32 -23.58 -25.56
C LYS A 217 -3.91 -25.06 -25.46
N VAL A 218 -4.43 -25.72 -24.44
CA VAL A 218 -4.30 -27.16 -24.21
C VAL A 218 -4.76 -27.98 -25.43
N LYS A 219 -3.81 -28.65 -26.09
CA LYS A 219 -4.12 -29.79 -26.95
C LYS A 219 -4.51 -30.98 -26.08
N LYS A 220 -5.77 -31.40 -26.22
CA LYS A 220 -6.30 -32.66 -25.68
C LYS A 220 -6.24 -33.72 -26.77
N GLU A 221 -5.05 -34.28 -27.01
CA GLU A 221 -4.88 -35.39 -27.95
C GLU A 221 -5.06 -36.73 -27.21
N MET A 222 -5.77 -37.67 -27.84
CA MET A 222 -6.10 -38.96 -27.25
C MET A 222 -5.25 -40.04 -27.90
N ASP A 223 -4.36 -40.63 -27.12
CA ASP A 223 -3.38 -41.60 -27.61
C ASP A 223 -4.02 -42.94 -27.99
N GLY A 224 -3.30 -43.69 -28.82
CA GLY A 224 -3.79 -44.95 -29.41
C GLY A 224 -4.07 -46.08 -28.43
N ASP A 225 -3.73 -45.93 -27.15
CA ASP A 225 -4.06 -46.85 -26.05
C ASP A 225 -5.25 -46.39 -25.19
N GLY A 226 -5.75 -45.17 -25.40
CA GLY A 226 -6.85 -44.55 -24.65
C GLY A 226 -6.41 -43.55 -23.57
N THR A 227 -5.11 -43.29 -23.42
CA THR A 227 -4.59 -42.24 -22.54
C THR A 227 -4.92 -40.85 -23.11
N LEU A 228 -5.23 -39.88 -22.23
CA LEU A 228 -5.42 -38.48 -22.64
C LEU A 228 -4.10 -37.72 -22.42
N THR A 229 -3.42 -37.40 -23.52
CA THR A 229 -2.20 -36.60 -23.48
C THR A 229 -2.54 -35.13 -23.60
N ILE A 230 -2.50 -34.47 -22.44
CA ILE A 230 -2.54 -33.01 -22.31
C ILE A 230 -1.16 -32.50 -22.75
N SER A 231 -1.13 -31.69 -23.80
CA SER A 231 0.10 -31.03 -24.25
C SER A 231 -0.18 -29.57 -24.63
N ILE A 232 0.83 -28.73 -24.50
CA ILE A 232 0.89 -27.42 -25.14
C ILE A 232 2.15 -27.47 -26.02
N PRO A 233 2.07 -27.19 -27.33
CA PRO A 233 3.26 -27.15 -28.18
C PRO A 233 4.30 -26.18 -27.62
N HIS A 234 5.59 -26.59 -27.59
CA HIS A 234 6.70 -25.76 -27.12
C HIS A 234 6.61 -25.32 -25.63
N ALA A 235 5.80 -26.00 -24.81
CA ALA A 235 5.72 -25.74 -23.37
C ALA A 235 6.77 -26.50 -22.54
N VAL A 236 7.08 -25.94 -21.36
CA VAL A 236 7.78 -26.61 -20.26
C VAL A 236 7.19 -28.00 -19.99
N ALA A 237 8.04 -29.00 -19.80
CA ALA A 237 7.62 -30.34 -19.40
C ALA A 237 7.15 -30.36 -17.93
N GLY A 238 6.14 -31.17 -17.63
CA GLY A 238 5.78 -31.54 -16.25
C GLY A 238 4.81 -30.62 -15.49
N LEU A 239 4.67 -29.34 -15.84
CA LEU A 239 3.82 -28.39 -15.11
C LEU A 239 2.31 -28.59 -15.31
N SER A 240 1.51 -28.27 -14.29
CA SER A 240 0.07 -28.06 -14.43
C SER A 240 -0.25 -26.64 -14.95
N ALA A 241 -1.52 -26.40 -15.30
CA ALA A 241 -1.95 -25.09 -15.80
C ALA A 241 -1.98 -24.01 -14.71
N ASP A 242 -2.19 -24.41 -13.44
CA ASP A 242 -2.31 -23.51 -12.28
C ASP A 242 -0.96 -22.99 -11.76
N GLU A 243 0.16 -23.59 -12.19
CA GLU A 243 1.52 -23.29 -11.71
C GLU A 243 2.30 -22.31 -12.61
N ARG A 244 1.66 -21.79 -13.66
CA ARG A 244 2.26 -20.87 -14.66
C ARG A 244 1.71 -19.44 -14.52
N ALA A 245 2.45 -18.47 -15.07
CA ALA A 245 2.07 -17.06 -15.12
C ALA A 245 1.91 -16.35 -13.76
N ASN A 246 2.77 -16.65 -12.80
CA ASN A 246 3.00 -15.72 -11.68
C ASN A 246 3.83 -14.52 -12.16
N GLU A 247 3.97 -13.47 -11.33
CA GLU A 247 4.85 -12.30 -11.51
C GLU A 247 5.07 -11.91 -12.99
N THR A 248 3.97 -11.61 -13.68
CA THR A 248 3.96 -11.42 -15.14
C THR A 248 3.76 -9.95 -15.47
N GLY A 249 4.65 -9.36 -16.29
CA GLY A 249 4.55 -7.97 -16.73
C GLY A 249 4.78 -7.78 -18.23
N GLY A 250 4.21 -6.73 -18.82
CA GLY A 250 4.53 -6.36 -20.21
C GLY A 250 5.99 -5.88 -20.39
N ILE A 251 6.59 -5.27 -19.37
CA ILE A 251 8.01 -4.84 -19.41
C ILE A 251 8.88 -5.74 -18.53
N ALA A 252 8.53 -5.93 -17.26
CA ALA A 252 9.30 -6.73 -16.30
C ALA A 252 8.42 -7.70 -15.51
N GLY A 253 8.89 -8.93 -15.27
CA GLY A 253 8.20 -9.84 -14.35
C GLY A 253 8.27 -9.35 -12.92
N ASN A 254 9.50 -9.10 -12.44
CA ASN A 254 9.79 -8.58 -11.11
C ASN A 254 10.77 -7.38 -11.21
N SER A 255 10.53 -6.29 -10.46
CA SER A 255 11.42 -5.11 -10.45
C SER A 255 11.63 -4.51 -9.06
N SER A 256 12.84 -4.70 -8.53
CA SER A 256 13.42 -3.88 -7.45
C SER A 256 14.17 -2.65 -7.98
N GLY A 257 14.54 -2.64 -9.26
CA GLY A 257 15.15 -1.51 -9.96
C GLY A 257 14.16 -0.51 -10.54
N ARG A 258 14.68 0.42 -11.36
CA ARG A 258 13.90 1.49 -12.00
C ARG A 258 13.34 1.09 -13.37
N ILE A 259 12.08 1.43 -13.64
CA ILE A 259 11.46 1.36 -14.96
C ILE A 259 10.82 2.72 -15.30
N ALA A 260 11.11 3.29 -16.48
CA ALA A 260 10.51 4.56 -16.88
C ALA A 260 10.36 4.79 -18.39
N TYR A 261 9.31 5.50 -18.82
CA TYR A 261 9.03 5.78 -20.24
C TYR A 261 8.87 4.50 -21.08
N CYS A 262 8.30 3.44 -20.49
CA CYS A 262 8.09 2.17 -21.16
C CYS A 262 6.61 1.95 -21.50
N ILE A 263 6.33 1.30 -22.64
CA ILE A 263 4.99 1.13 -23.21
C ILE A 263 4.69 -0.35 -23.42
N ASN A 264 3.48 -0.81 -23.05
CA ASN A 264 2.99 -2.14 -23.38
C ASN A 264 1.75 -2.09 -24.29
N GLU A 265 1.83 -2.78 -25.43
CA GLU A 265 0.73 -3.02 -26.37
C GLU A 265 0.42 -4.52 -26.54
N GLY A 266 1.22 -5.43 -25.94
CA GLY A 266 1.01 -6.87 -26.00
C GLY A 266 0.13 -7.39 -24.86
N THR A 267 -0.86 -8.25 -25.16
CA THR A 267 -1.82 -8.80 -24.20
C THR A 267 -1.14 -9.67 -23.14
N ILE A 268 -1.54 -9.50 -21.87
CA ILE A 268 -0.88 -10.10 -20.70
C ILE A 268 -1.77 -11.15 -20.02
N GLY A 269 -1.22 -12.33 -19.74
CA GLY A 269 -1.84 -13.36 -18.90
C GLY A 269 -2.95 -14.17 -19.59
N TYR A 270 -3.80 -14.80 -18.80
CA TYR A 270 -4.96 -15.57 -19.27
C TYR A 270 -6.07 -15.61 -18.21
N GLU A 271 -7.34 -15.68 -18.64
CA GLU A 271 -8.52 -15.73 -17.76
C GLU A 271 -8.39 -16.75 -16.62
N HIS A 272 -8.66 -16.30 -15.38
CA HIS A 272 -8.66 -17.12 -14.15
C HIS A 272 -7.32 -17.78 -13.77
N LEU A 273 -6.20 -17.41 -14.39
CA LEU A 273 -4.87 -17.98 -14.16
C LEU A 273 -3.82 -16.89 -13.86
N GLY A 274 -2.76 -17.25 -13.13
CA GLY A 274 -1.67 -16.33 -12.80
C GLY A 274 -1.95 -15.34 -11.67
N TYR A 275 -0.88 -14.88 -11.03
CA TYR A 275 -0.89 -14.01 -9.83
C TYR A 275 0.17 -12.91 -10.00
N ALA A 276 -0.08 -11.71 -9.48
CA ALA A 276 0.80 -10.54 -9.69
C ALA A 276 1.02 -10.27 -11.19
N ALA A 277 -0.08 -9.97 -11.89
CA ALA A 277 -0.10 -9.71 -13.33
C ALA A 277 -0.27 -8.20 -13.62
N GLY A 278 0.67 -7.59 -14.34
CA GLY A 278 0.63 -6.15 -14.61
C GLY A 278 0.94 -5.77 -16.06
N GLY A 279 0.44 -4.62 -16.51
CA GLY A 279 0.73 -4.13 -17.87
C GLY A 279 2.19 -3.73 -18.04
N ILE A 280 2.86 -3.27 -16.98
CA ILE A 280 4.29 -2.91 -17.00
C ILE A 280 5.11 -3.86 -16.13
N VAL A 281 4.69 -4.12 -14.87
CA VAL A 281 5.43 -4.96 -13.92
C VAL A 281 4.51 -5.98 -13.23
N GLY A 282 4.93 -7.24 -13.13
CA GLY A 282 4.21 -8.23 -12.33
C GLY A 282 4.28 -7.92 -10.82
N ARG A 283 5.48 -8.03 -10.24
CA ARG A 283 5.79 -7.60 -8.85
C ARG A 283 6.78 -6.43 -8.84
N GLN A 284 6.51 -5.39 -8.06
CA GLN A 284 7.37 -4.21 -7.96
C GLN A 284 7.64 -3.80 -6.51
N SER A 285 8.92 -3.51 -6.21
CA SER A 285 9.36 -2.79 -5.00
C SER A 285 10.24 -1.57 -5.30
N GLY A 286 10.80 -1.47 -6.52
CA GLY A 286 11.60 -0.33 -6.98
C GLY A 286 10.78 0.90 -7.37
N ALA A 287 11.11 1.52 -8.49
CA ALA A 287 10.46 2.74 -8.97
C ALA A 287 9.89 2.59 -10.40
N VAL A 288 8.60 2.90 -10.59
CA VAL A 288 7.94 2.93 -11.92
C VAL A 288 7.46 4.35 -12.21
N SER A 289 7.80 4.90 -13.38
CA SER A 289 7.39 6.28 -13.70
C SER A 289 7.18 6.55 -15.20
N TYR A 290 6.14 7.30 -15.56
CA TYR A 290 5.84 7.68 -16.94
C TYR A 290 5.69 6.48 -17.90
N CYS A 291 5.12 5.37 -17.42
CA CYS A 291 4.88 4.18 -18.25
C CYS A 291 3.41 4.09 -18.68
N GLU A 292 3.16 3.49 -19.85
CA GLU A 292 1.83 3.40 -20.48
C GLU A 292 1.44 1.95 -20.79
N ASN A 293 0.24 1.51 -20.40
CA ASN A 293 -0.32 0.24 -20.85
C ASN A 293 -1.59 0.45 -21.69
N HIS A 294 -1.54 -0.06 -22.92
CA HIS A 294 -2.63 -0.02 -23.90
C HIS A 294 -3.25 -1.41 -24.15
N ALA A 295 -2.71 -2.46 -23.52
CA ALA A 295 -3.12 -3.85 -23.75
C ALA A 295 -4.07 -4.40 -22.67
N VAL A 296 -4.84 -5.43 -23.02
CA VAL A 296 -5.70 -6.14 -22.06
C VAL A 296 -4.85 -7.01 -21.13
N ILE A 297 -5.22 -7.04 -19.84
CA ILE A 297 -4.54 -7.81 -18.80
C ILE A 297 -5.54 -8.77 -18.15
N TYR A 298 -5.17 -10.04 -18.08
CA TYR A 298 -5.92 -11.09 -17.42
C TYR A 298 -5.10 -11.68 -16.25
N GLY A 299 -5.76 -11.93 -15.12
CA GLY A 299 -5.17 -12.73 -14.05
C GLY A 299 -6.20 -13.31 -13.08
N ARG A 300 -5.71 -14.04 -12.07
CA ARG A 300 -6.56 -14.55 -10.97
C ARG A 300 -6.52 -13.67 -9.72
N LYS A 301 -5.37 -13.09 -9.37
CA LYS A 301 -5.21 -12.29 -8.15
C LYS A 301 -4.07 -11.28 -8.31
N ASP A 302 -4.26 -10.09 -7.72
CA ASP A 302 -3.29 -8.98 -7.76
C ASP A 302 -2.98 -8.61 -9.22
N VAL A 303 -3.98 -8.05 -9.90
CA VAL A 303 -3.95 -7.74 -11.34
C VAL A 303 -4.11 -6.23 -11.53
N GLY A 304 -3.24 -5.57 -12.30
CA GLY A 304 -3.42 -4.13 -12.52
C GLY A 304 -2.71 -3.50 -13.70
N GLY A 305 -3.24 -2.36 -14.15
CA GLY A 305 -2.86 -1.71 -15.41
C GLY A 305 -1.36 -1.44 -15.56
N ILE A 306 -0.67 -1.11 -14.47
CA ILE A 306 0.77 -0.87 -14.46
C ILE A 306 1.49 -1.94 -13.64
N VAL A 307 1.00 -2.24 -12.44
CA VAL A 307 1.60 -3.18 -11.49
C VAL A 307 0.58 -4.23 -11.03
N GLY A 308 0.96 -5.50 -11.00
CA GLY A 308 0.12 -6.55 -10.39
C GLY A 308 0.15 -6.46 -8.86
N TYR A 309 1.32 -6.74 -8.27
CA TYR A 309 1.59 -6.65 -6.83
C TYR A 309 2.64 -5.59 -6.54
N PHE A 310 2.28 -4.58 -5.76
CA PHE A 310 3.19 -3.56 -5.25
C PHE A 310 3.60 -3.94 -3.83
N ASP A 311 4.88 -4.31 -3.68
CA ASP A 311 5.55 -4.64 -2.43
C ASP A 311 6.16 -3.36 -1.84
N PRO A 312 5.69 -2.85 -0.68
CA PRO A 312 6.21 -1.64 -0.07
C PRO A 312 7.73 -1.71 0.16
N TYR A 313 8.42 -0.69 -0.35
CA TYR A 313 9.87 -0.59 -0.29
C TYR A 313 10.30 -0.42 1.16
N GLU A 314 11.19 -1.29 1.62
CA GLU A 314 11.80 -1.20 2.94
C GLU A 314 12.83 -0.08 2.95
N ALA A 315 12.43 1.08 3.47
CA ALA A 315 13.35 2.14 3.79
C ALA A 315 14.23 1.68 4.96
N VAL A 316 15.54 1.63 4.75
CA VAL A 316 16.50 1.33 5.82
C VAL A 316 16.31 2.37 6.92
N SER A 317 15.80 1.93 8.07
CA SER A 317 15.50 2.76 9.23
C SER A 317 16.79 3.18 9.92
N TYR A 318 17.41 4.24 9.40
CA TYR A 318 18.20 5.11 10.25
C TYR A 318 17.24 5.76 11.25
N ASP A 319 17.27 5.31 12.50
CA ASP A 319 16.44 5.84 13.59
C ASP A 319 16.95 7.21 14.09
N ARG A 320 17.33 8.06 13.13
CA ARG A 320 17.89 9.39 13.35
C ARG A 320 16.83 10.38 13.78
N ASP A 321 15.62 10.32 13.25
CA ASP A 321 14.65 11.37 13.57
C ASP A 321 14.23 11.31 15.05
N ILE A 322 14.00 10.10 15.59
CA ILE A 322 13.71 9.92 17.03
C ILE A 322 14.96 10.14 17.90
N SER A 323 16.15 9.67 17.49
CA SER A 323 17.36 9.84 18.30
C SER A 323 17.96 11.26 18.25
N GLU A 324 17.86 11.98 17.12
CA GLU A 324 18.27 13.38 16.98
C GLU A 324 17.23 14.33 17.62
N GLU A 325 15.93 14.02 17.61
CA GLU A 325 14.93 14.81 18.36
C GLU A 325 15.01 14.55 19.88
N LEU A 326 15.16 13.29 20.33
CA LEU A 326 15.36 12.98 21.75
C LEU A 326 16.72 13.49 22.27
N SER A 327 17.81 13.37 21.49
CA SER A 327 19.09 13.99 21.85
C SER A 327 18.99 15.51 21.83
N GLY A 328 18.30 16.10 20.85
CA GLY A 328 18.04 17.54 20.80
C GLY A 328 17.36 18.03 22.08
N GLN A 329 16.26 17.39 22.49
CA GLN A 329 15.58 17.72 23.75
C GLN A 329 16.45 17.47 25.00
N LEU A 330 17.34 16.47 24.98
CA LEU A 330 18.29 16.16 26.07
C LEU A 330 19.56 17.03 26.10
N ASP A 331 19.86 17.73 25.01
CA ASP A 331 20.97 18.68 24.89
C ASP A 331 20.46 20.11 25.12
N ASP A 332 19.26 20.48 24.63
CA ASP A 332 18.53 21.69 25.04
C ASP A 332 18.31 21.71 26.57
N LEU A 333 17.94 20.57 27.17
CA LEU A 333 17.81 20.42 28.62
C LEU A 333 19.16 20.55 29.34
N ALA A 334 20.26 20.11 28.74
CA ALA A 334 21.60 20.26 29.31
C ALA A 334 22.07 21.72 29.27
N ASP A 335 21.88 22.41 28.14
CA ASP A 335 22.21 23.83 27.98
C ASP A 335 21.41 24.70 28.99
N MET A 336 20.12 24.41 29.21
CA MET A 336 19.30 25.08 30.23
C MET A 336 19.79 24.86 31.67
N LEU A 337 20.50 23.76 31.95
CA LEU A 337 21.06 23.46 33.27
C LEU A 337 22.45 24.07 33.47
N ASP A 338 23.27 24.12 32.43
CA ASP A 338 24.53 24.87 32.47
C ASP A 338 24.23 26.39 32.60
N ASP A 339 23.19 26.93 31.95
CA ASP A 339 22.70 28.31 32.16
C ASP A 339 22.20 28.54 33.61
N LEU A 340 21.56 27.53 34.23
CA LEU A 340 21.16 27.60 35.64
C LEU A 340 22.38 27.58 36.58
N GLY A 341 23.40 26.79 36.27
CA GLY A 341 24.63 26.72 37.06
C GLY A 341 25.46 27.99 36.97
N ASN A 342 25.61 28.56 35.78
CA ASN A 342 26.27 29.87 35.60
C ASN A 342 25.54 31.01 36.35
N ALA A 343 24.21 30.92 36.51
CA ALA A 343 23.46 31.83 37.38
C ALA A 343 23.74 31.57 38.87
N GLY A 344 23.77 30.31 39.31
CA GLY A 344 24.10 29.92 40.68
C GLY A 344 25.49 30.38 41.14
N ASP A 345 26.51 30.26 40.28
CA ASP A 345 27.87 30.77 40.50
C ASP A 345 27.92 32.29 40.77
N THR A 346 26.89 33.04 40.34
CA THR A 346 26.78 34.48 40.56
C THR A 346 26.12 34.82 41.92
N LEU A 347 25.40 33.86 42.52
CA LEU A 347 24.63 34.03 43.78
C LEU A 347 25.29 33.41 45.02
N GLY A 348 26.26 32.50 44.83
CA GLY A 348 27.23 32.10 45.87
C GLY A 348 26.98 30.76 46.58
N ASP A 349 27.88 30.45 47.51
CA ASP A 349 28.16 29.12 48.08
C ASP A 349 26.94 28.27 48.48
N HIS A 350 25.81 28.88 48.85
CA HIS A 350 24.64 28.16 49.37
C HIS A 350 23.72 27.56 48.29
N LEU A 351 23.76 28.04 47.04
CA LEU A 351 23.01 27.47 45.91
C LEU A 351 23.79 26.41 45.12
N SER A 352 25.13 26.51 45.07
CA SER A 352 25.97 25.63 44.24
C SER A 352 25.73 24.14 44.53
N GLY A 353 25.63 23.75 45.81
CA GLY A 353 25.38 22.36 46.21
C GLY A 353 24.05 21.78 45.74
N GLN A 354 23.02 22.61 45.49
CA GLN A 354 21.75 22.16 44.91
C GLN A 354 21.85 22.00 43.39
N VAL A 355 22.58 22.89 42.72
CA VAL A 355 22.90 22.79 41.29
C VAL A 355 23.79 21.56 41.00
N ASP A 356 24.83 21.34 41.80
CA ASP A 356 25.73 20.19 41.67
C ASP A 356 24.97 18.87 41.81
N LEU A 357 24.02 18.78 42.74
CA LEU A 357 23.15 17.61 42.89
C LEU A 357 22.24 17.43 41.67
N LEU A 358 21.53 18.47 41.22
CA LEU A 358 20.68 18.42 40.04
C LEU A 358 21.47 17.98 38.80
N SER A 359 22.68 18.52 38.62
CA SER A 359 23.62 18.13 37.57
C SER A 359 24.06 16.66 37.72
N GLY A 360 24.30 16.18 38.95
CA GLY A 360 24.63 14.79 39.25
C GLY A 360 23.48 13.81 38.96
N GLN A 361 22.26 14.14 39.40
CA GLN A 361 21.06 13.35 39.14
C GLN A 361 20.72 13.31 37.64
N LEU A 362 20.85 14.42 36.91
CA LEU A 362 20.70 14.41 35.44
C LEU A 362 21.83 13.68 34.72
N LYS A 363 23.08 13.72 35.22
CA LYS A 363 24.16 12.87 34.69
C LYS A 363 23.86 11.38 34.92
N SER A 364 23.28 11.02 36.06
CA SER A 364 22.79 9.66 36.33
C SER A 364 21.68 9.26 35.36
N LEU A 365 20.65 10.11 35.18
CA LEU A 365 19.56 9.86 34.22
C LEU A 365 20.09 9.76 32.78
N LYS A 366 20.94 10.69 32.33
CA LYS A 366 21.57 10.67 31.00
C LYS A 366 22.48 9.45 30.83
N SER A 367 23.12 8.94 31.90
CA SER A 367 23.88 7.69 31.88
C SER A 367 22.99 6.44 31.82
N SER A 368 21.84 6.42 32.48
CA SER A 368 20.88 5.29 32.41
C SER A 368 20.16 5.25 31.06
N LEU A 369 19.76 6.41 30.52
CA LEU A 369 19.20 6.52 29.18
C LEU A 369 20.24 6.16 28.11
N ARG A 370 21.50 6.58 28.31
CA ARG A 370 22.61 6.15 27.47
C ARG A 370 22.88 4.64 27.58
N GLY A 371 22.79 4.05 28.76
CA GLY A 371 22.91 2.60 28.94
C GLY A 371 21.82 1.81 28.20
N TYR A 372 20.62 2.38 28.08
CA TYR A 372 19.53 1.85 27.25
C TYR A 372 19.83 1.97 25.74
N LEU A 373 20.41 3.09 25.29
CA LEU A 373 20.80 3.32 23.89
C LEU A 373 22.04 2.51 23.47
N ASP A 374 23.11 2.53 24.27
CA ASP A 374 24.36 1.82 24.01
C ASP A 374 24.14 0.27 24.02
N HIS A 375 23.19 -0.26 24.81
CA HIS A 375 22.76 -1.67 24.70
C HIS A 375 21.73 -1.94 23.59
N TYR A 376 21.17 -0.93 22.94
CA TYR A 376 20.33 -1.11 21.75
C TYR A 376 21.16 -1.59 20.55
N GLU A 377 22.44 -1.20 20.47
CA GLU A 377 23.40 -1.72 19.46
C GLU A 377 23.78 -3.20 19.69
N ASP A 378 23.79 -3.66 20.95
CA ASP A 378 24.19 -5.03 21.35
C ASP A 378 23.01 -6.03 21.49
N MET A 379 21.74 -5.61 21.38
CA MET A 379 20.60 -6.33 21.99
C MET A 379 20.10 -7.63 21.30
N ALA A 380 20.86 -8.18 20.34
CA ALA A 380 20.39 -9.23 19.43
C ALA A 380 19.98 -10.58 20.08
N GLU A 381 20.35 -10.86 21.33
CA GLU A 381 20.32 -12.26 21.86
C GLU A 381 19.24 -12.59 22.91
N ASN A 382 18.65 -11.66 23.67
CA ASN A 382 17.74 -11.98 24.81
C ASN A 382 16.56 -11.00 25.04
N SER A 383 15.60 -10.98 24.10
CA SER A 383 14.63 -9.89 23.88
C SER A 383 13.33 -9.87 24.72
N LYS A 384 13.33 -10.22 26.02
CA LYS A 384 12.13 -9.97 26.86
C LYS A 384 12.35 -9.64 28.33
N GLU A 385 13.12 -10.43 29.07
CA GLU A 385 13.30 -10.21 30.52
C GLU A 385 14.21 -9.00 30.79
N ALA A 386 15.22 -8.76 29.95
CA ALA A 386 16.10 -7.59 30.02
C ALA A 386 15.35 -6.25 29.85
N VAL A 387 14.46 -6.16 28.86
CA VAL A 387 13.70 -4.93 28.56
C VAL A 387 12.77 -4.56 29.73
N SER A 388 12.04 -5.52 30.30
CA SER A 388 11.23 -5.26 31.50
C SER A 388 12.10 -4.82 32.68
N SER A 389 13.22 -5.51 32.91
CA SER A 389 14.12 -5.18 34.02
C SER A 389 14.75 -3.79 33.92
N GLN A 390 15.02 -3.28 32.71
CA GLN A 390 15.53 -1.92 32.53
C GLN A 390 14.42 -0.86 32.61
N ILE A 391 13.19 -1.15 32.16
CA ILE A 391 12.03 -0.26 32.36
C ILE A 391 11.73 -0.10 33.86
N ASP A 392 11.74 -1.21 34.61
CA ASP A 392 11.58 -1.18 36.07
C ASP A 392 12.74 -0.44 36.77
N SER A 393 13.96 -0.51 36.23
CA SER A 393 15.15 0.20 36.75
C SER A 393 15.14 1.71 36.46
N LEU A 394 14.76 2.13 35.25
CA LEU A 394 14.56 3.53 34.89
C LEU A 394 13.45 4.16 35.74
N LYS A 395 12.34 3.43 35.92
CA LYS A 395 11.25 3.86 36.80
C LYS A 395 11.72 4.00 38.25
N GLY A 396 12.44 3.01 38.79
CA GLY A 396 13.03 3.09 40.13
C GLY A 396 14.01 4.26 40.30
N THR A 397 14.74 4.63 39.24
CA THR A 397 15.62 5.81 39.24
C THR A 397 14.81 7.11 39.33
N ILE A 398 13.72 7.22 38.58
CA ILE A 398 12.82 8.40 38.60
C ILE A 398 12.08 8.52 39.94
N ASP A 399 11.51 7.41 40.43
CA ASP A 399 10.83 7.36 41.73
C ASP A 399 11.81 7.69 42.89
N GLY A 400 13.09 7.29 42.76
CA GLY A 400 14.17 7.63 43.71
C GLY A 400 14.58 9.11 43.70
N MET A 401 14.83 9.71 42.54
CA MET A 401 15.17 11.15 42.44
C MET A 401 14.09 12.05 43.07
N GLN A 402 12.81 11.66 42.96
CA GLN A 402 11.70 12.37 43.60
C GLN A 402 11.72 12.26 45.14
N TYR A 403 12.17 11.12 45.68
CA TYR A 403 12.36 10.91 47.13
C TYR A 403 13.52 11.75 47.67
N ASP A 404 14.69 11.70 47.02
CA ASP A 404 15.90 12.44 47.42
C ASP A 404 15.64 13.96 47.53
N PHE A 405 15.00 14.52 46.50
CA PHE A 405 14.69 15.95 46.42
C PHE A 405 13.72 16.40 47.52
N GLY A 406 12.72 15.57 47.84
CA GLY A 406 11.82 15.81 48.97
C GLY A 406 12.57 15.80 50.32
N MET A 407 13.42 14.78 50.52
CA MET A 407 14.20 14.64 51.76
C MET A 407 15.21 15.78 51.96
N GLN A 408 15.84 16.31 50.89
CA GLN A 408 16.74 17.46 51.00
C GLN A 408 16.01 18.77 51.32
N LYS A 409 14.82 19.04 50.76
CA LYS A 409 14.00 20.19 51.19
C LYS A 409 13.69 20.12 52.68
N ILE A 410 13.30 18.95 53.16
CA ILE A 410 13.01 18.71 54.58
C ILE A 410 14.27 18.92 55.45
N GLN A 411 15.46 18.53 54.98
CA GLN A 411 16.72 18.83 55.67
C GLN A 411 17.03 20.33 55.71
N ALA A 412 16.90 21.05 54.59
CA ALA A 412 17.19 22.48 54.51
C ALA A 412 16.28 23.32 55.45
N HIS A 413 14.97 23.06 55.42
CA HIS A 413 14.03 23.70 56.36
C HIS A 413 14.35 23.34 57.82
N ARG A 414 14.72 22.09 58.12
CA ARG A 414 15.13 21.65 59.49
C ARG A 414 16.38 22.40 59.97
N ASP A 415 17.39 22.53 59.11
CA ASP A 415 18.65 23.22 59.42
C ASP A 415 18.46 24.73 59.56
N GLN A 416 17.49 25.33 58.85
CA GLN A 416 17.13 26.73 59.04
C GLN A 416 16.43 26.93 60.40
N ILE A 417 15.38 26.16 60.70
CA ILE A 417 14.69 26.20 62.00
C ILE A 417 15.66 25.96 63.18
N GLU A 418 16.67 25.08 63.04
CA GLU A 418 17.73 24.89 64.07
C GLU A 418 18.56 26.18 64.32
N LYS A 419 18.78 27.05 63.33
CA LYS A 419 19.42 28.37 63.50
C LYS A 419 18.46 29.37 64.17
N ASP A 420 17.22 29.41 63.71
CA ASP A 420 16.25 30.42 64.14
C ASP A 420 15.82 30.19 65.59
N ILE A 421 15.66 28.92 66.00
CA ILE A 421 15.55 28.52 67.41
C ILE A 421 16.73 29.05 68.24
N ALA A 422 17.97 28.90 67.76
CA ALA A 422 19.15 29.36 68.48
C ALA A 422 19.17 30.89 68.63
N ARG A 423 18.71 31.64 67.61
CA ARG A 423 18.58 33.09 67.67
C ARG A 423 17.43 33.55 68.58
N MET A 424 16.26 32.90 68.49
CA MET A 424 15.13 33.15 69.39
C MET A 424 15.50 32.91 70.86
N GLN A 425 16.24 31.83 71.16
CA GLN A 425 16.75 31.56 72.52
C GLN A 425 17.71 32.65 73.00
N GLU A 426 18.53 33.24 72.12
CA GLU A 426 19.37 34.39 72.47
C GLU A 426 18.53 35.62 72.81
N LEU A 427 17.56 35.97 71.95
CA LEU A 427 16.66 37.12 72.10
C LEU A 427 15.81 37.00 73.38
N ILE A 428 15.22 35.83 73.65
CA ILE A 428 14.51 35.53 74.90
C ILE A 428 15.42 35.78 76.13
N GLY A 429 16.70 35.40 76.03
CA GLY A 429 17.71 35.69 77.06
C GLY A 429 17.96 37.19 77.27
N GLN A 430 18.03 37.96 76.18
CA GLN A 430 18.18 39.43 76.23
C GLN A 430 16.92 40.10 76.82
N LEU A 431 15.73 39.68 76.39
CA LEU A 431 14.43 40.20 76.87
C LEU A 431 14.18 39.88 78.33
N ARG A 432 14.56 38.68 78.82
CA ARG A 432 14.50 38.35 80.26
C ARG A 432 15.45 39.23 81.08
N ALA A 433 16.67 39.50 80.59
CA ALA A 433 17.60 40.41 81.24
C ALA A 433 17.08 41.86 81.28
N PHE A 434 16.33 42.29 80.26
CA PHE A 434 15.59 43.55 80.28
C PHE A 434 14.45 43.54 81.31
N ALA A 435 13.64 42.48 81.36
CA ALA A 435 12.53 42.33 82.31
C ALA A 435 13.00 42.40 83.78
N GLU A 436 14.16 41.78 84.10
CA GLU A 436 14.83 41.91 85.41
C GLU A 436 15.26 43.34 85.75
N ALA A 437 15.57 44.17 84.76
CA ALA A 437 15.96 45.56 84.94
C ALA A 437 14.77 46.54 85.02
N ALA A 438 13.68 46.26 84.29
CA ALA A 438 12.51 47.14 84.18
C ALA A 438 11.65 47.17 85.46
N GLY A 439 11.30 45.98 86.00
CA GLY A 439 10.71 45.82 87.32
C GLY A 439 9.33 46.48 87.56
N GLY A 440 8.26 45.84 87.11
CA GLY A 440 6.87 46.29 87.31
C GLY A 440 5.86 45.14 87.28
N GLU A 441 4.57 45.47 87.09
CA GLU A 441 3.51 44.48 86.85
C GLU A 441 3.70 43.82 85.46
N GLN A 442 4.12 44.62 84.46
CA GLN A 442 4.52 44.16 83.13
C GLN A 442 5.70 43.16 83.12
N LYS A 443 6.48 43.06 84.21
CA LYS A 443 7.54 42.05 84.32
C LYS A 443 6.96 40.64 84.41
N GLU A 444 5.91 40.45 85.21
CA GLU A 444 5.34 39.12 85.43
C GLU A 444 4.65 38.62 84.15
N GLN A 445 3.99 39.52 83.40
CA GLN A 445 3.42 39.25 82.07
C GLN A 445 4.50 38.83 81.04
N LEU A 446 5.56 39.64 80.87
CA LEU A 446 6.61 39.34 79.90
C LEU A 446 7.40 38.07 80.28
N GLU A 447 7.64 37.80 81.57
CA GLU A 447 8.28 36.55 82.00
C GLU A 447 7.40 35.32 81.81
N GLU A 448 6.07 35.43 81.93
CA GLU A 448 5.11 34.35 81.65
C GLU A 448 5.00 34.08 80.14
N LEU A 449 5.00 35.12 79.31
CA LEU A 449 4.97 35.02 77.85
C LEU A 449 6.26 34.41 77.28
N LEU A 450 7.43 34.90 77.72
CA LEU A 450 8.73 34.33 77.33
C LEU A 450 8.89 32.86 77.78
N ALA A 451 8.29 32.47 78.90
CA ALA A 451 8.29 31.08 79.36
C ALA A 451 7.42 30.15 78.48
N GLN A 452 6.36 30.67 77.84
CA GLN A 452 5.55 29.90 76.89
C GLN A 452 6.31 29.65 75.58
N TYR A 453 7.05 30.66 75.09
CA TYR A 453 7.97 30.49 73.96
C TYR A 453 9.10 29.47 74.28
N GLU A 454 9.69 29.52 75.48
CA GLU A 454 10.65 28.49 75.92
C GLU A 454 10.05 27.07 76.00
N GLU A 455 8.74 26.93 76.24
CA GLU A 455 8.07 25.62 76.26
C GLU A 455 7.78 25.11 74.83
N GLN A 456 7.26 25.95 73.92
CA GLN A 456 7.02 25.52 72.52
C GLN A 456 8.29 25.31 71.71
N ILE A 457 9.31 26.16 71.84
CA ILE A 457 10.63 25.95 71.21
C ILE A 457 11.19 24.56 71.57
N LYS A 458 10.97 24.13 72.81
CA LYS A 458 11.43 22.83 73.31
C LYS A 458 10.56 21.64 72.84
N GLU A 459 9.28 21.83 72.54
CA GLU A 459 8.47 20.81 71.85
C GLU A 459 8.85 20.69 70.37
N LEU A 460 9.21 21.82 69.75
CA LEU A 460 9.76 21.87 68.39
C LEU A 460 11.15 21.21 68.29
N GLU A 461 12.09 21.49 69.20
CA GLU A 461 13.38 20.78 69.29
C GLU A 461 13.21 19.25 69.35
N GLN A 462 12.20 18.75 70.10
CA GLN A 462 11.93 17.32 70.24
C GLN A 462 11.35 16.68 68.95
N THR A 463 10.55 17.42 68.19
CA THR A 463 10.02 16.95 66.89
C THR A 463 11.06 17.05 65.78
N LEU A 464 11.90 18.09 65.77
CA LEU A 464 13.06 18.19 64.88
C LEU A 464 14.06 17.05 65.11
N VAL A 465 14.30 16.64 66.37
CA VAL A 465 15.08 15.44 66.68
C VAL A 465 14.40 14.15 66.17
N SER A 466 13.07 14.04 66.27
CA SER A 466 12.36 12.89 65.69
C SER A 466 12.45 12.85 64.16
N LEU A 467 12.36 14.00 63.49
CA LEU A 467 12.59 14.15 62.05
C LEU A 467 14.04 13.79 61.68
N LYS A 468 15.03 14.27 62.44
CA LYS A 468 16.45 13.98 62.23
C LYS A 468 16.76 12.48 62.34
N ASN A 469 16.08 11.77 63.24
CA ASN A 469 16.17 10.31 63.31
C ASN A 469 15.45 9.63 62.13
N TYR A 470 14.26 10.11 61.72
CA TYR A 470 13.56 9.58 60.54
C TYR A 470 14.39 9.69 59.26
N ILE A 471 15.08 10.82 59.06
CA ILE A 471 16.05 11.04 57.98
C ILE A 471 17.22 10.05 58.09
N ALA A 472 17.79 9.86 59.28
CA ALA A 472 18.94 8.97 59.49
C ALA A 472 18.61 7.47 59.39
N ASP A 473 17.37 7.07 59.67
CA ASP A 473 16.88 5.69 59.52
C ASP A 473 16.50 5.35 58.05
N HIS A 474 16.53 6.33 57.13
CA HIS A 474 16.38 6.14 55.67
C HIS A 474 17.58 6.72 54.88
N PRO A 475 18.82 6.19 55.05
CA PRO A 475 20.01 6.78 54.46
C PRO A 475 20.32 6.24 53.06
N ASP A 476 20.34 7.11 52.05
CA ASP A 476 20.93 6.84 50.72
C ASP A 476 21.90 7.96 50.28
N ALA A 477 22.69 8.50 51.23
CA ALA A 477 23.93 9.25 50.96
C ALA A 477 24.87 9.24 52.19
N GLU A 478 26.18 9.06 51.94
CA GLU A 478 27.34 9.06 52.89
C GLU A 478 27.85 7.72 53.47
N GLU A 479 28.29 6.77 52.63
CA GLU A 479 29.60 6.09 52.86
C GLU A 479 30.09 5.37 51.58
N SER A 480 31.13 5.91 50.92
CA SER A 480 31.77 5.28 49.75
C SER A 480 33.00 4.47 50.16
N GLU A 481 32.83 3.20 50.54
CA GLU A 481 33.96 2.26 50.59
C GLU A 481 34.36 1.82 49.16
N GLU A 482 35.66 1.69 48.92
CA GLU A 482 36.20 1.28 47.61
C GLU A 482 35.81 -0.18 47.29
N PRO A 483 35.21 -0.50 46.13
CA PRO A 483 34.89 -1.88 45.77
C PRO A 483 36.17 -2.68 45.48
N GLU A 484 36.36 -3.81 46.16
CA GLU A 484 37.49 -4.72 45.91
C GLU A 484 37.46 -5.25 44.46
N ALA A 485 38.62 -5.23 43.80
CA ALA A 485 38.74 -5.73 42.42
C ALA A 485 38.66 -7.28 42.38
N PRO A 486 37.84 -7.87 41.48
CA PRO A 486 37.81 -9.32 41.29
C PRO A 486 39.09 -9.86 40.62
N GLU A 487 39.44 -11.12 40.91
CA GLU A 487 40.73 -11.73 40.55
C GLU A 487 40.88 -12.06 39.06
N GLU A 488 42.05 -11.76 38.46
CA GLU A 488 42.50 -12.40 37.22
C GLU A 488 43.36 -13.65 37.50
N SER A 489 42.98 -14.77 36.87
CA SER A 489 43.85 -15.89 36.48
C SER A 489 43.15 -16.67 35.35
N GLU A 490 43.82 -17.27 34.36
CA GLU A 490 45.19 -17.81 34.33
C GLU A 490 46.16 -17.15 33.33
N GLU A 491 47.45 -17.29 33.61
CA GLU A 491 48.64 -16.93 32.80
C GLU A 491 48.70 -17.73 31.45
N PRO A 492 49.42 -17.26 30.40
CA PRO A 492 50.89 -17.44 30.40
C PRO A 492 51.80 -16.46 29.58
N GLU A 493 53.02 -16.32 30.12
CA GLU A 493 54.35 -16.16 29.47
C GLU A 493 54.67 -14.99 28.50
N GLU A 494 55.54 -14.10 29.00
CA GLU A 494 56.76 -13.50 28.40
C GLU A 494 56.88 -13.29 26.86
N SER A 495 57.23 -12.06 26.44
CA SER A 495 58.66 -11.74 26.15
C SER A 495 58.96 -10.30 25.66
N GLU A 496 60.17 -9.83 26.01
CA GLU A 496 61.05 -8.83 25.36
C GLU A 496 60.56 -7.40 25.01
N THR A 497 61.18 -6.42 25.69
CA THR A 497 61.50 -5.05 25.23
C THR A 497 62.59 -5.10 24.13
N PRO A 498 62.85 -4.06 23.27
CA PRO A 498 63.07 -2.65 23.67
C PRO A 498 62.85 -1.54 22.59
N GLU A 499 63.44 -0.35 22.88
CA GLU A 499 63.91 0.75 22.01
C GLU A 499 63.06 2.04 21.84
N GLU A 500 63.67 3.16 22.29
CA GLU A 500 63.36 4.57 22.01
C GLU A 500 63.95 4.96 20.62
N PRO A 501 63.55 6.08 19.98
CA PRO A 501 64.02 7.45 20.35
C PRO A 501 62.87 8.50 20.39
N GLU A 502 62.94 9.73 20.93
CA GLU A 502 63.95 10.69 21.45
C GLU A 502 63.90 12.04 20.66
N GLU A 503 64.33 13.16 21.29
CA GLU A 503 64.50 14.54 20.77
C GLU A 503 63.24 15.38 20.41
N SER A 504 63.21 16.73 20.53
CA SER A 504 64.02 17.78 21.22
C SER A 504 63.25 19.13 21.15
N GLU A 505 63.52 20.24 21.86
CA GLU A 505 64.50 20.63 22.91
C GLU A 505 63.86 21.71 23.85
N LYS A 506 64.64 22.39 24.70
CA LYS A 506 64.25 23.63 25.46
C LYS A 506 64.80 24.88 24.73
N PRO A 507 64.35 26.13 25.00
CA PRO A 507 65.07 26.98 25.99
C PRO A 507 64.21 28.08 26.69
N GLU A 508 64.84 28.98 27.46
CA GLU A 508 64.21 30.05 28.27
C GLU A 508 64.68 31.48 27.93
N ALA A 509 63.81 32.49 28.16
CA ALA A 509 64.08 33.92 28.45
C ALA A 509 64.74 34.80 27.34
N PRO A 510 64.46 36.13 27.22
CA PRO A 510 64.69 37.17 28.26
C PRO A 510 63.63 38.32 28.33
N GLU A 511 63.97 39.49 28.89
CA GLU A 511 63.04 40.50 29.47
C GLU A 511 63.43 41.99 29.17
N VAL A 512 62.48 42.96 29.37
CA VAL A 512 62.56 44.47 29.45
C VAL A 512 63.06 45.32 28.23
N PRO A 513 62.84 46.68 28.11
CA PRO A 513 61.96 47.67 28.83
C PRO A 513 61.23 48.83 28.02
N GLU A 514 60.25 49.50 28.67
CA GLU A 514 59.87 50.97 28.73
C GLU A 514 59.47 51.94 27.53
N THR A 515 58.18 52.36 27.49
CA THR A 515 57.57 53.76 27.36
C THR A 515 57.81 54.70 26.13
N PRO A 516 57.17 55.92 25.94
CA PRO A 516 55.94 56.59 26.50
C PRO A 516 54.97 57.37 25.51
N GLU A 517 53.84 57.90 26.05
CA GLU A 517 53.11 59.21 25.82
C GLU A 517 52.19 59.60 24.59
N ILE A 518 50.88 59.81 24.88
CA ILE A 518 49.83 60.89 24.56
C ILE A 518 49.91 61.85 23.32
N PRO A 519 48.87 62.67 22.95
CA PRO A 519 47.62 63.17 23.63
C PRO A 519 46.29 62.86 22.85
N GLU A 520 45.08 63.48 22.96
CA GLU A 520 44.51 64.79 23.42
C GLU A 520 43.16 64.65 24.23
N GLU A 521 42.18 65.58 24.08
CA GLU A 521 41.03 65.94 24.99
C GLU A 521 39.71 66.23 24.17
N PRO A 522 38.52 66.74 24.68
CA PRO A 522 38.19 67.39 25.99
C PRO A 522 36.80 67.08 26.67
N GLU A 523 36.65 67.59 27.92
CA GLU A 523 35.45 68.08 28.69
C GLU A 523 34.20 67.16 28.90
N GLU A 524 33.65 66.84 30.09
CA GLU A 524 33.38 67.50 31.43
C GLU A 524 31.90 67.92 31.64
N PRO A 525 31.38 68.12 32.87
CA PRO A 525 31.98 67.99 34.23
C PRO A 525 31.34 66.81 35.03
N GLU A 526 31.36 66.63 36.37
CA GLU A 526 31.86 67.36 37.55
C GLU A 526 32.24 66.36 38.70
N GLU A 527 32.49 66.80 39.94
CA GLU A 527 32.99 66.01 41.10
C GLU A 527 32.26 66.42 42.44
N PRO A 528 32.49 65.91 43.68
CA PRO A 528 33.77 65.42 44.25
C PRO A 528 33.81 64.22 45.25
N LEU A 529 35.06 63.85 45.57
CA LEU A 529 35.69 62.97 46.60
C LEU A 529 35.37 63.34 48.11
N PRO A 530 35.89 62.66 49.19
CA PRO A 530 37.07 61.75 49.28
C PRO A 530 37.10 60.55 50.29
N ASP A 531 38.14 59.72 50.13
CA ASP A 531 39.00 58.96 51.09
C ASP A 531 38.56 58.54 52.52
N GLY A 532 38.98 57.32 52.91
CA GLY A 532 39.56 57.10 54.25
C GLY A 532 39.57 55.67 54.83
N GLU A 533 40.69 54.95 54.75
CA GLU A 533 40.92 53.77 55.62
C GLU A 533 41.05 54.20 57.10
N MET A 534 40.41 53.47 58.02
CA MET A 534 40.78 53.52 59.43
C MET A 534 40.50 52.22 60.19
N GLN A 535 41.52 51.38 60.38
CA GLN A 535 41.62 50.61 61.62
C GLN A 535 41.64 51.59 62.80
N MET A 536 40.99 51.25 63.93
CA MET A 536 41.68 51.34 65.22
C MET A 536 40.96 50.67 66.40
N MET A 537 41.77 49.91 67.15
CA MET A 537 41.81 49.74 68.61
C MET A 537 40.51 49.65 69.44
N SER A 538 40.52 48.63 70.30
CA SER A 538 39.78 48.57 71.56
C SER A 538 39.85 49.88 72.38
N PHE A 539 38.72 50.34 72.93
CA PHE A 539 38.71 51.40 73.94
C PHE A 539 38.00 50.96 75.23
N SER A 540 38.79 50.58 76.23
CA SER A 540 38.30 50.22 77.56
C SER A 540 38.14 51.45 78.46
N ALA A 541 36.91 51.72 78.92
CA ALA A 541 36.55 52.73 79.92
C ALA A 541 36.70 54.21 79.46
N VAL A 542 36.04 55.22 80.03
CA VAL A 542 35.45 55.36 81.38
C VAL A 542 34.04 55.99 81.35
N THR A 543 33.22 55.56 82.30
CA THR A 543 31.87 56.02 82.72
C THR A 543 31.48 57.50 82.47
N GLU A 544 30.20 57.72 82.14
CA GLU A 544 29.22 58.28 83.11
C GLU A 544 27.79 57.86 82.74
N SER A 545 26.86 57.87 83.70
CA SER A 545 25.54 57.19 83.60
C SER A 545 24.37 58.17 83.51
N ALA A 546 23.53 58.05 82.47
CA ALA A 546 22.25 58.75 82.35
C ALA A 546 21.17 57.94 81.59
N ASP A 547 21.33 57.71 80.29
CA ASP A 547 20.25 57.26 79.38
C ASP A 547 20.03 55.74 79.24
N ILE A 548 20.62 54.95 80.15
CA ILE A 548 20.59 53.48 80.10
C ILE A 548 19.15 52.94 79.98
N SER A 549 18.17 53.56 80.68
CA SER A 549 16.78 53.09 80.66
C SER A 549 16.05 53.29 79.33
N GLY A 550 16.42 54.33 78.56
CA GLY A 550 15.80 54.59 77.24
C GLY A 550 16.39 53.69 76.17
N GLN A 551 17.71 53.55 76.16
CA GLN A 551 18.40 52.67 75.20
C GLN A 551 18.02 51.20 75.40
N LEU A 552 17.89 50.72 76.65
CA LEU A 552 17.39 49.36 76.90
C LEU A 552 15.94 49.16 76.45
N GLY A 553 15.07 50.17 76.54
CA GLY A 553 13.67 50.07 76.06
C GLY A 553 13.58 49.90 74.54
N VAL A 554 14.36 50.68 73.78
CA VAL A 554 14.43 50.54 72.31
C VAL A 554 15.06 49.20 71.91
N GLN A 555 16.10 48.75 72.63
CA GLN A 555 16.70 47.43 72.41
C GLN A 555 15.73 46.29 72.74
N ALA A 556 14.87 46.44 73.74
CA ALA A 556 13.85 45.45 74.06
C ALA A 556 12.76 45.40 72.98
N ALA A 557 12.25 46.54 72.51
CA ALA A 557 11.27 46.58 71.44
C ALA A 557 11.80 45.92 70.16
N ALA A 558 13.01 46.28 69.71
CA ALA A 558 13.64 45.66 68.55
C ALA A 558 13.89 44.15 68.73
N ALA A 559 14.26 43.70 69.93
CA ALA A 559 14.45 42.27 70.22
C ALA A 559 13.13 41.49 70.33
N MET A 560 12.00 42.14 70.65
CA MET A 560 10.65 41.53 70.55
C MET A 560 10.20 41.44 69.10
N GLU A 561 10.44 42.47 68.30
CA GLU A 561 10.10 42.51 66.87
C GLU A 561 10.93 41.49 66.06
N GLU A 562 12.23 41.35 66.36
CA GLU A 562 13.09 40.30 65.80
C GLU A 562 12.65 38.89 66.25
N LEU A 563 12.24 38.73 67.52
CA LEU A 563 11.72 37.45 68.03
C LEU A 563 10.40 37.04 67.33
N LYS A 564 9.53 38.01 67.02
CA LYS A 564 8.30 37.79 66.26
C LYS A 564 8.57 37.39 64.81
N ALA A 565 9.47 38.10 64.12
CA ALA A 565 9.85 37.79 62.74
C ALA A 565 10.45 36.37 62.61
N LEU A 566 11.25 35.93 63.59
CA LEU A 566 11.80 34.56 63.63
C LEU A 566 10.74 33.51 63.96
N ALA A 567 9.69 33.84 64.71
CA ALA A 567 8.55 32.94 64.92
C ALA A 567 7.74 32.76 63.62
N GLU A 568 7.55 33.85 62.86
CA GLU A 568 6.89 33.86 61.54
C GLU A 568 7.69 33.08 60.48
N ASP A 569 9.01 33.22 60.44
CA ASP A 569 9.85 32.40 59.56
C ASP A 569 9.77 30.91 59.95
N VAL A 570 9.88 30.57 61.24
CA VAL A 570 9.76 29.17 61.67
C VAL A 570 8.39 28.55 61.33
N GLN A 571 7.30 29.33 61.30
CA GLN A 571 6.01 28.86 60.76
C GLN A 571 6.09 28.55 59.26
N LEU A 572 6.71 29.43 58.46
CA LEU A 572 6.90 29.25 57.02
C LEU A 572 7.76 28.00 56.71
N GLN A 573 8.90 27.86 57.40
CA GLN A 573 9.77 26.67 57.26
C GLN A 573 9.05 25.38 57.69
N LEU A 574 8.21 25.43 58.74
CA LEU A 574 7.37 24.29 59.15
C LEU A 574 6.33 23.92 58.10
N GLN A 575 5.70 24.90 57.43
CA GLN A 575 4.79 24.60 56.31
C GLN A 575 5.54 23.94 55.14
N GLY A 576 6.75 24.42 54.81
CA GLY A 576 7.61 23.79 53.79
C GLY A 576 7.93 22.32 54.08
N ILE A 577 8.18 21.96 55.35
CA ILE A 577 8.34 20.56 55.79
C ILE A 577 7.03 19.77 55.62
N VAL A 578 5.89 20.35 56.01
CA VAL A 578 4.57 19.69 55.93
C VAL A 578 4.20 19.38 54.48
N GLU A 579 4.41 20.31 53.54
CA GLU A 579 4.15 20.13 52.10
C GLU A 579 5.12 19.13 51.46
N ALA A 580 6.43 19.20 51.77
CA ALA A 580 7.41 18.25 51.25
C ALA A 580 7.13 16.81 51.71
N LEU A 581 6.55 16.62 52.90
CA LEU A 581 6.14 15.30 53.41
C LEU A 581 4.90 14.72 52.68
N GLU A 582 4.04 15.53 52.04
CA GLU A 582 2.88 15.00 51.28
C GLU A 582 3.31 14.21 50.04
N GLY A 583 4.50 14.50 49.50
CA GLY A 583 5.08 13.77 48.36
C GLY A 583 5.68 12.40 48.70
N ILE A 584 5.80 12.04 49.98
CA ILE A 584 6.59 10.89 50.44
C ILE A 584 5.68 9.78 51.02
N PRO A 585 5.51 8.63 50.34
CA PRO A 585 4.61 7.57 50.79
C PRO A 585 5.23 6.71 51.90
N GLY A 586 4.71 6.79 53.14
CA GLY A 586 5.17 5.90 54.23
C GLY A 586 4.78 6.33 55.64
N GLU A 587 5.66 6.06 56.61
CA GLU A 587 5.44 6.36 58.03
C GLU A 587 5.44 7.87 58.36
N ALA A 588 5.74 8.71 57.36
CA ALA A 588 5.74 10.18 57.41
C ALA A 588 4.43 10.81 57.93
N GLU A 589 3.27 10.16 57.74
CA GLU A 589 1.96 10.75 58.07
C GLU A 589 1.82 11.15 59.56
N LYS A 590 2.47 10.43 60.49
CA LYS A 590 2.48 10.86 61.90
C LYS A 590 3.30 12.14 62.09
N LEU A 591 4.45 12.24 61.42
CA LEU A 591 5.38 13.35 61.56
C LEU A 591 4.79 14.65 60.97
N HIS A 592 4.11 14.52 59.83
CA HIS A 592 3.31 15.58 59.20
C HIS A 592 2.20 16.08 60.15
N GLN A 593 1.48 15.18 60.84
CA GLN A 593 0.47 15.55 61.86
C GLN A 593 1.08 16.23 63.11
N ASP A 594 2.25 15.78 63.58
CA ASP A 594 2.94 16.40 64.71
C ASP A 594 3.37 17.84 64.36
N PHE A 595 4.01 18.06 63.20
CA PHE A 595 4.42 19.41 62.74
C PHE A 595 3.23 20.34 62.47
N GLN A 596 2.17 19.86 61.82
CA GLN A 596 0.91 20.62 61.65
C GLN A 596 0.25 21.02 62.97
N SER A 597 0.61 20.40 64.10
CA SER A 597 0.10 20.81 65.42
C SER A 597 0.99 21.80 66.16
N ILE A 598 2.29 21.82 65.87
CA ILE A 598 3.22 22.81 66.46
C ILE A 598 3.10 24.15 65.74
N GLY A 599 2.97 24.17 64.41
CA GLY A 599 2.71 25.40 63.65
C GLY A 599 1.50 26.16 64.21
N ARG A 600 0.35 25.48 64.33
CA ARG A 600 -0.87 26.08 64.90
C ARG A 600 -0.75 26.59 66.35
N HIS A 601 0.16 26.06 67.17
CA HIS A 601 0.42 26.62 68.50
C HIS A 601 1.37 27.82 68.45
N MET A 602 2.32 27.86 67.51
CA MET A 602 3.10 29.06 67.21
C MET A 602 2.20 30.19 66.71
N ASP A 603 1.18 29.89 65.90
CA ASP A 603 0.18 30.85 65.42
C ASP A 603 -0.54 31.52 66.61
N GLU A 604 -1.14 30.70 67.49
CA GLU A 604 -1.86 31.16 68.68
C GLU A 604 -0.96 31.96 69.64
N LEU A 605 0.34 31.65 69.73
CA LEU A 605 1.31 32.40 70.53
C LEU A 605 1.84 33.68 69.86
N THR A 606 1.89 33.73 68.53
CA THR A 606 2.35 34.92 67.78
C THR A 606 1.26 35.99 67.78
N ASP A 607 -0.02 35.57 67.62
CA ASP A 607 -1.19 36.43 67.85
C ASP A 607 -1.20 36.99 69.28
N THR A 608 -1.03 36.11 70.29
CA THR A 608 -1.02 36.53 71.71
C THR A 608 0.16 37.45 72.04
N PHE A 609 1.32 37.24 71.42
CA PHE A 609 2.49 38.11 71.59
C PHE A 609 2.26 39.49 70.95
N GLN A 610 1.53 39.56 69.83
CA GLN A 610 1.19 40.83 69.19
C GLN A 610 0.19 41.66 70.01
N ASP A 611 -0.86 41.04 70.56
CA ASP A 611 -1.83 41.72 71.45
C ASP A 611 -1.14 42.39 72.67
N GLU A 612 -0.15 41.73 73.26
CA GLU A 612 0.60 42.26 74.42
C GLU A 612 1.66 43.32 74.03
N LEU A 613 2.14 43.30 72.78
CA LEU A 613 3.14 44.24 72.24
C LEU A 613 2.49 45.57 71.80
N ASP A 614 1.27 45.54 71.25
CA ASP A 614 0.47 46.74 70.96
C ASP A 614 0.21 47.55 72.25
N ASP A 615 -0.09 46.89 73.38
CA ASP A 615 -0.31 47.54 74.69
C ASP A 615 0.98 48.15 75.28
N TRP A 616 2.17 47.76 74.80
CA TRP A 616 3.45 48.43 75.08
C TRP A 616 3.77 49.57 74.08
N GLY A 617 3.29 49.46 72.84
CA GLY A 617 3.51 50.43 71.77
C GLY A 617 3.02 51.84 72.11
N ASP A 618 1.85 51.94 72.77
CA ASP A 618 1.18 53.20 73.12
C ASP A 618 2.01 54.12 74.06
N GLU A 619 2.89 53.59 74.91
CA GLU A 619 3.87 54.41 75.68
C GLU A 619 5.20 54.62 74.94
N LEU A 620 5.63 53.68 74.09
CA LEU A 620 6.86 53.77 73.29
C LEU A 620 6.75 54.77 72.12
N ASP A 621 5.55 55.00 71.58
CA ASP A 621 5.32 55.88 70.42
C ASP A 621 5.79 57.32 70.66
N THR A 622 5.68 57.79 71.91
CA THR A 622 6.17 59.13 72.33
C THR A 622 7.70 59.26 72.26
N MET A 623 8.43 58.15 72.13
CA MET A 623 9.89 58.10 71.91
C MET A 623 10.24 57.63 70.49
N ARG A 624 9.30 57.06 69.74
CA ARG A 624 9.48 56.62 68.34
C ARG A 624 9.60 57.80 67.37
N GLU A 625 8.79 58.86 67.54
CA GLU A 625 8.83 60.06 66.67
C GLU A 625 10.24 60.71 66.59
N ASP A 626 11.00 60.73 67.70
CA ASP A 626 12.35 61.33 67.76
C ASP A 626 13.47 60.40 67.21
N LEU A 627 13.17 59.11 66.96
CA LEU A 627 14.12 58.12 66.41
C LEU A 627 13.85 57.80 64.93
N GLN A 628 12.63 58.02 64.44
CA GLN A 628 12.22 57.67 63.07
C GLN A 628 13.07 58.38 62.00
N GLU A 629 13.49 59.64 62.23
CA GLU A 629 14.35 60.41 61.30
C GLU A 629 15.77 59.79 61.09
N GLN A 630 16.12 58.70 61.78
CA GLN A 630 17.33 57.89 61.51
C GLN A 630 17.06 56.42 61.12
N GLY A 631 15.80 55.96 61.18
CA GLY A 631 15.43 54.58 60.83
C GLY A 631 15.23 54.36 59.34
N ASP A 632 14.51 55.27 58.67
CA ASP A 632 14.02 55.12 57.29
C ASP A 632 15.10 54.63 56.30
N GLY A 633 16.33 55.17 56.39
CA GLY A 633 17.44 54.86 55.48
C GLY A 633 18.16 53.52 55.74
N ILE A 634 17.74 52.74 56.74
CA ILE A 634 18.14 51.34 56.94
C ILE A 634 17.01 50.43 56.48
N THR A 635 15.77 50.70 56.91
CA THR A 635 14.58 49.93 56.50
C THR A 635 14.43 49.92 54.97
N GLU A 636 14.47 51.07 54.30
CA GLU A 636 14.40 51.15 52.82
C GLU A 636 15.48 50.29 52.12
N ARG A 637 16.62 50.02 52.77
CA ARG A 637 17.72 49.20 52.22
C ARG A 637 17.61 47.71 52.56
N VAL A 638 16.93 47.37 53.65
CA VAL A 638 16.54 45.99 53.96
C VAL A 638 15.37 45.59 53.07
N ASP A 639 14.35 46.45 52.96
CA ASP A 639 13.21 46.28 52.06
C ASP A 639 13.68 46.13 50.61
N THR A 640 14.54 47.03 50.10
CA THR A 640 15.10 46.89 48.73
C THR A 640 15.91 45.60 48.56
N ALA A 641 16.59 45.11 49.59
CA ALA A 641 17.32 43.84 49.53
C ALA A 641 16.38 42.63 49.55
N GLY A 642 15.29 42.69 50.32
CA GLY A 642 14.20 41.72 50.33
C GLY A 642 13.48 41.68 48.99
N ASP A 643 12.98 42.81 48.50
CA ASP A 643 12.37 42.97 47.16
C ASP A 643 13.27 42.43 46.04
N THR A 644 14.60 42.55 46.17
CA THR A 644 15.55 42.00 45.19
C THR A 644 15.71 40.48 45.35
N LEU A 645 15.84 39.98 46.58
CA LEU A 645 15.93 38.54 46.86
C LEU A 645 14.65 37.78 46.50
N ASP A 646 13.48 38.36 46.76
CA ASP A 646 12.18 37.81 46.37
C ASP A 646 12.02 37.82 44.84
N ALA A 647 12.47 38.88 44.15
CA ALA A 647 12.48 38.91 42.68
C ALA A 647 13.45 37.90 42.06
N ASP A 648 14.65 37.75 42.62
CA ASP A 648 15.62 36.73 42.21
C ASP A 648 15.09 35.31 42.50
N TRP A 649 14.39 35.11 43.62
CA TRP A 649 13.75 33.85 43.99
C TRP A 649 12.53 33.51 43.11
N ASP A 650 11.69 34.49 42.77
CA ASP A 650 10.62 34.34 41.77
C ASP A 650 11.21 33.99 40.38
N GLU A 651 12.33 34.59 39.99
CA GLU A 651 12.98 34.23 38.73
C GLU A 651 13.55 32.80 38.78
N VAL A 652 14.25 32.40 39.84
CA VAL A 652 14.73 31.01 40.05
C VAL A 652 13.58 30.01 40.09
N SER A 653 12.52 30.31 40.84
CA SER A 653 11.31 29.49 40.93
C SER A 653 10.66 29.30 39.56
N SER A 654 10.49 30.38 38.79
CA SER A 654 9.95 30.31 37.43
C SER A 654 10.86 29.57 36.43
N ARG A 655 12.18 29.50 36.67
CA ARG A 655 13.12 28.69 35.89
C ARG A 655 13.00 27.21 36.26
N ILE A 656 12.83 26.89 37.55
CA ILE A 656 12.58 25.52 38.04
C ILE A 656 11.25 24.97 37.51
N ASP A 657 10.17 25.74 37.56
CA ASP A 657 8.88 25.33 36.98
C ASP A 657 8.97 25.10 35.45
N ARG A 658 9.79 25.88 34.73
CA ARG A 658 10.05 25.63 33.29
C ARG A 658 10.84 24.35 33.04
N ILE A 659 11.84 24.03 33.88
CA ILE A 659 12.58 22.75 33.80
C ILE A 659 11.63 21.57 34.09
N LYS A 660 10.70 21.75 35.04
CA LYS A 660 9.67 20.77 35.38
C LYS A 660 8.64 20.57 34.26
N ASP A 661 8.15 21.63 33.64
CA ASP A 661 7.27 21.55 32.45
C ASP A 661 7.96 20.80 31.29
N GLN A 662 9.25 21.05 31.06
CA GLN A 662 10.05 20.30 30.09
C GLN A 662 10.21 18.82 30.48
N PHE A 663 10.45 18.53 31.76
CA PHE A 663 10.58 17.16 32.26
C PHE A 663 9.27 16.37 32.13
N ASP A 664 8.12 16.95 32.51
CA ASP A 664 6.81 16.31 32.31
C ASP A 664 6.44 16.20 30.82
N SER A 665 6.91 17.10 29.94
CA SER A 665 6.77 16.98 28.48
C SER A 665 7.59 15.81 27.90
N ILE A 666 8.84 15.67 28.32
CA ILE A 666 9.71 14.53 27.95
C ILE A 666 9.09 13.22 28.47
N ARG A 667 8.61 13.22 29.72
CA ARG A 667 7.92 12.08 30.34
C ARG A 667 6.66 11.67 29.57
N ALA A 668 5.84 12.62 29.12
CA ALA A 668 4.66 12.32 28.30
C ALA A 668 5.07 11.67 26.97
N THR A 669 5.99 12.31 26.24
CA THR A 669 6.51 11.82 24.94
C THR A 669 7.07 10.39 25.05
N VAL A 670 7.88 10.13 26.08
CA VAL A 670 8.45 8.80 26.35
C VAL A 670 7.38 7.80 26.78
N SER A 671 6.39 8.20 27.60
CA SER A 671 5.31 7.30 28.03
C SER A 671 4.37 6.90 26.90
N ASP A 672 4.00 7.84 26.03
CA ASP A 672 3.10 7.58 24.90
C ASP A 672 3.79 6.68 23.87
N GLY A 673 5.06 6.94 23.55
CA GLY A 673 5.88 6.08 22.68
C GLY A 673 6.09 4.67 23.26
N LEU A 674 6.22 4.53 24.57
CA LEU A 674 6.35 3.22 25.25
C LEU A 674 5.06 2.40 25.20
N ASP A 675 3.89 3.01 25.42
CA ASP A 675 2.61 2.29 25.32
C ASP A 675 2.24 1.97 23.85
N GLU A 676 2.63 2.81 22.88
CA GLU A 676 2.50 2.49 21.44
C GLU A 676 3.39 1.30 21.05
N LEU A 677 4.68 1.33 21.41
CA LEU A 677 5.64 0.25 21.15
C LEU A 677 5.17 -1.08 21.77
N LYS A 678 4.62 -1.02 22.98
CA LYS A 678 4.06 -2.16 23.71
C LYS A 678 2.83 -2.76 23.01
N GLY A 679 1.95 -1.93 22.44
CA GLY A 679 0.86 -2.41 21.57
C GLY A 679 1.38 -3.10 20.31
N ARG A 680 2.34 -2.48 19.61
CA ARG A 680 2.99 -3.03 18.41
C ARG A 680 3.67 -4.39 18.66
N ILE A 681 4.25 -4.58 19.84
CA ILE A 681 4.86 -5.86 20.26
C ILE A 681 3.81 -6.97 20.51
N GLU A 682 2.59 -6.63 20.93
CA GLU A 682 1.51 -7.61 21.09
C GLU A 682 0.89 -8.05 19.75
N ASP A 683 0.75 -7.12 18.78
CA ASP A 683 0.15 -7.39 17.45
C ASP A 683 1.12 -7.94 16.38
N ARG A 684 2.44 -7.99 16.66
CA ARG A 684 3.50 -8.56 15.77
C ARG A 684 3.69 -7.83 14.43
N THR A 685 3.30 -6.56 14.32
CA THR A 685 3.50 -5.75 13.10
C THR A 685 4.94 -5.22 13.02
N VAL A 686 5.81 -5.98 12.36
CA VAL A 686 7.25 -5.64 12.17
C VAL A 686 7.45 -4.45 11.20
N TYR A 687 6.43 -4.04 10.45
CA TYR A 687 6.49 -2.96 9.47
C TYR A 687 5.64 -1.76 9.88
N VAL A 688 6.20 -0.55 9.77
CA VAL A 688 5.51 0.74 9.95
C VAL A 688 5.45 1.49 8.62
N ASP A 689 4.26 1.94 8.26
CA ASP A 689 4.02 2.70 7.03
C ASP A 689 4.38 4.18 7.22
N VAL A 690 5.36 4.68 6.47
CA VAL A 690 5.78 6.10 6.48
C VAL A 690 5.49 6.80 5.15
N SER A 691 4.58 6.25 4.33
CA SER A 691 4.30 6.72 2.97
C SER A 691 3.76 8.15 2.91
N GLU A 692 3.20 8.69 3.99
CA GLU A 692 2.80 10.11 4.09
C GLU A 692 3.99 11.08 3.95
N LEU A 693 5.22 10.63 4.25
CA LEU A 693 6.46 11.39 4.04
C LEU A 693 6.96 11.33 2.57
N ALA A 694 6.30 10.56 1.70
CA ALA A 694 6.74 10.38 0.32
C ALA A 694 6.56 11.66 -0.51
N SER A 695 7.68 12.25 -0.94
CA SER A 695 7.67 13.37 -1.89
C SER A 695 7.30 12.93 -3.31
N GLU A 696 6.86 13.88 -4.13
CA GLU A 696 6.42 13.69 -5.53
C GLU A 696 7.55 13.23 -6.49
N GLY A 697 8.82 13.35 -6.05
CA GLY A 697 9.98 12.99 -6.87
C GLY A 697 10.15 11.48 -7.04
N THR A 698 10.57 11.04 -8.23
CA THR A 698 10.83 9.62 -8.51
C THR A 698 11.89 9.05 -7.58
N GLY A 699 11.54 7.98 -6.87
CA GLY A 699 12.38 7.19 -5.99
C GLY A 699 11.70 5.85 -5.75
N ASP A 700 12.38 4.95 -5.03
CA ASP A 700 11.89 3.59 -4.81
C ASP A 700 10.67 3.57 -3.88
N GLY A 701 9.85 2.51 -3.98
CA GLY A 701 8.54 2.47 -3.33
C GLY A 701 7.50 3.38 -3.96
N LYS A 702 7.57 3.65 -5.28
CA LYS A 702 6.63 4.57 -5.95
C LYS A 702 6.21 4.16 -7.37
N ILE A 703 4.95 4.45 -7.70
CA ILE A 703 4.39 4.50 -9.06
C ILE A 703 3.99 5.96 -9.33
N VAL A 704 4.56 6.60 -10.38
CA VAL A 704 4.41 8.05 -10.60
C VAL A 704 4.09 8.39 -12.06
N SER A 705 3.00 9.11 -12.30
CA SER A 705 2.60 9.60 -13.64
C SER A 705 2.49 8.51 -14.72
N CYS A 706 2.03 7.31 -14.34
CA CYS A 706 1.76 6.21 -15.28
C CYS A 706 0.31 6.24 -15.78
N THR A 707 0.05 5.70 -16.97
CA THR A 707 -1.28 5.71 -17.60
C THR A 707 -1.70 4.32 -18.08
N ASN A 708 -2.93 3.92 -17.77
CA ASN A 708 -3.53 2.69 -18.27
C ASN A 708 -4.80 2.97 -19.09
N ASP A 709 -4.76 2.64 -20.38
CA ASP A 709 -5.90 2.70 -21.30
C ASP A 709 -6.48 1.29 -21.58
N GLY A 710 -5.76 0.23 -21.20
CA GLY A 710 -6.11 -1.18 -21.42
C GLY A 710 -7.04 -1.78 -20.35
N GLU A 711 -7.85 -2.76 -20.75
CA GLU A 711 -8.89 -3.38 -19.91
C GLU A 711 -8.30 -4.45 -18.96
N ILE A 712 -8.84 -4.55 -17.74
CA ILE A 712 -8.31 -5.38 -16.66
C ILE A 712 -9.37 -6.37 -16.18
N TYR A 713 -9.06 -7.66 -16.29
CA TYR A 713 -9.91 -8.77 -15.87
C TYR A 713 -9.23 -9.59 -14.76
N SER A 714 -9.87 -9.68 -13.59
CA SER A 714 -9.34 -10.39 -12.42
C SER A 714 -10.40 -11.23 -11.72
N ASP A 715 -10.03 -12.37 -11.12
CA ASP A 715 -10.92 -13.01 -10.16
C ASP A 715 -10.98 -12.23 -8.83
N SER A 716 -9.92 -11.53 -8.40
CA SER A 716 -9.86 -10.80 -7.12
C SER A 716 -8.75 -9.76 -7.12
N GLN A 717 -8.95 -8.61 -6.47
CA GLN A 717 -7.93 -7.54 -6.38
C GLN A 717 -7.46 -7.07 -7.76
N GLY A 718 -8.37 -6.43 -8.49
CA GLY A 718 -8.12 -5.78 -9.78
C GLY A 718 -8.03 -4.26 -9.61
N GLY A 719 -7.00 -3.63 -10.17
CA GLY A 719 -6.75 -2.19 -10.00
C GLY A 719 -6.26 -1.49 -11.28
N GLY A 720 -6.87 -0.38 -11.64
CA GLY A 720 -6.53 0.39 -12.87
C GLY A 720 -5.05 0.77 -13.00
N ILE A 721 -4.32 0.89 -11.90
CA ILE A 721 -2.86 1.10 -11.86
C ILE A 721 -2.17 -0.04 -11.10
N ALA A 722 -2.63 -0.41 -9.90
CA ALA A 722 -2.02 -1.45 -9.06
C ALA A 722 -3.05 -2.48 -8.55
N GLY A 723 -2.85 -3.78 -8.78
CA GLY A 723 -3.76 -4.82 -8.29
C GLY A 723 -3.88 -4.84 -6.77
N SER A 724 -2.73 -4.85 -6.07
CA SER A 724 -2.70 -4.52 -4.64
C SER A 724 -1.38 -3.90 -4.17
N ILE A 725 -1.43 -3.25 -3.00
CA ILE A 725 -0.28 -2.73 -2.25
C ILE A 725 -0.25 -3.42 -0.88
N GLN A 726 0.62 -4.44 -0.74
CA GLN A 726 0.64 -5.36 0.40
C GLN A 726 2.07 -5.86 0.70
N LYS A 727 2.29 -6.31 1.94
CA LYS A 727 3.54 -6.97 2.36
C LYS A 727 3.23 -8.43 2.71
N ASP A 728 4.04 -9.35 2.20
CA ASP A 728 3.81 -10.78 2.45
C ASP A 728 4.23 -11.20 3.86
N SER A 729 3.42 -12.03 4.51
CA SER A 729 3.81 -12.71 5.74
C SER A 729 4.69 -13.93 5.44
N GLN A 730 5.71 -14.19 6.28
CA GLN A 730 6.67 -15.30 6.08
C GLN A 730 6.00 -16.68 5.90
N GLU A 731 4.82 -16.91 6.49
CA GLU A 731 4.05 -18.16 6.33
C GLU A 731 3.43 -18.33 4.92
N GLN A 732 3.16 -17.24 4.18
CA GLN A 732 2.59 -17.33 2.83
C GLN A 732 3.67 -17.60 1.78
N VAL A 733 4.81 -16.90 1.85
CA VAL A 733 5.94 -17.12 0.91
C VAL A 733 6.42 -18.57 0.97
N THR A 734 6.59 -19.10 2.18
CA THR A 734 7.04 -20.50 2.40
C THR A 734 6.01 -21.54 1.96
N GLY A 735 4.71 -21.26 2.09
CA GLY A 735 3.63 -22.14 1.63
C GLY A 735 3.40 -22.15 0.11
N TRP A 736 3.95 -21.16 -0.62
CA TRP A 736 3.79 -21.02 -2.07
C TRP A 736 5.03 -21.43 -2.88
N LEU A 737 6.23 -21.16 -2.36
CA LEU A 737 7.47 -21.34 -3.12
C LEU A 737 8.01 -22.78 -3.11
N LEU A 738 7.71 -23.56 -2.06
CA LEU A 738 8.36 -24.85 -1.78
C LEU A 738 7.35 -25.97 -1.52
N ASN A 739 6.94 -26.67 -2.59
CA ASN A 739 6.13 -27.89 -2.50
C ASN A 739 7.00 -29.14 -2.18
N THR A 740 7.96 -28.98 -1.26
CA THR A 740 8.97 -29.97 -0.87
C THR A 740 8.94 -30.18 0.65
N GLU A 741 8.55 -31.38 1.09
CA GLU A 741 8.88 -31.84 2.45
C GLU A 741 10.40 -32.04 2.54
N GLU A 742 11.02 -31.48 3.59
CA GLU A 742 12.49 -31.33 3.76
C GLU A 742 13.10 -30.28 2.80
N THR A 743 13.98 -29.36 3.24
CA THR A 743 14.68 -29.21 4.53
C THR A 743 14.41 -27.86 5.21
N LYS A 744 14.35 -27.85 6.54
CA LYS A 744 14.68 -26.65 7.32
C LYS A 744 16.19 -26.55 7.41
N GLU A 745 16.79 -25.62 6.68
CA GLU A 745 18.05 -25.04 7.10
C GLU A 745 17.71 -23.78 7.89
N ASP A 746 18.19 -23.70 9.12
CA ASP A 746 17.94 -22.56 10.00
C ASP A 746 18.82 -21.39 9.51
N GLY A 747 18.19 -20.42 8.84
CA GLY A 747 18.82 -19.17 8.41
C GLY A 747 18.48 -18.03 9.38
N ASP A 748 19.50 -17.29 9.79
CA ASP A 748 19.43 -16.29 10.86
C ASP A 748 18.81 -14.95 10.40
N GLU A 749 17.48 -14.92 10.21
CA GLU A 749 16.70 -13.67 10.11
C GLU A 749 15.50 -13.70 11.07
N LYS A 750 15.73 -13.31 12.33
CA LYS A 750 14.67 -13.04 13.33
C LYS A 750 14.89 -11.76 14.13
N ASP A 751 15.53 -10.78 13.51
CA ASP A 751 15.70 -9.45 14.05
C ASP A 751 14.35 -8.73 14.05
N SER A 752 13.76 -8.55 15.24
CA SER A 752 12.53 -7.78 15.42
C SER A 752 12.79 -6.27 15.45
N ILE A 753 13.48 -5.78 14.41
CA ILE A 753 13.66 -4.35 14.13
C ILE A 753 12.38 -3.83 13.47
N THR A 754 11.87 -2.67 13.89
CA THR A 754 10.77 -2.01 13.15
C THR A 754 11.29 -1.56 11.79
N LYS A 755 10.76 -2.10 10.71
CA LYS A 755 11.11 -1.71 9.34
C LYS A 755 10.15 -0.64 8.84
N HIS A 756 10.67 0.52 8.43
CA HIS A 756 9.87 1.55 7.79
C HIS A 756 9.61 1.18 6.32
N VAL A 757 8.37 1.31 5.87
CA VAL A 757 7.97 0.99 4.48
C VAL A 757 7.33 2.17 3.77
N ILE A 758 7.60 2.28 2.47
CA ILE A 758 7.06 3.31 1.59
C ILE A 758 6.39 2.64 0.37
N ALA A 759 5.14 3.00 0.13
CA ALA A 759 4.43 2.75 -1.12
C ALA A 759 3.57 3.97 -1.47
N ALA A 760 3.77 4.57 -2.64
CA ALA A 760 2.96 5.71 -3.07
C ALA A 760 2.57 5.64 -4.54
N VAL A 761 1.31 6.00 -4.83
CA VAL A 761 0.77 6.14 -6.19
C VAL A 761 0.43 7.61 -6.42
N PHE A 762 1.22 8.27 -7.28
CA PHE A 762 1.13 9.71 -7.55
C PHE A 762 0.75 9.99 -9.01
N ASP A 763 -0.22 10.88 -9.22
CA ASP A 763 -0.54 11.48 -10.54
C ASP A 763 -0.80 10.45 -11.66
N CYS A 764 -1.25 9.25 -11.32
CA CYS A 764 -1.49 8.16 -12.28
C CYS A 764 -2.92 8.19 -12.81
N VAL A 765 -3.11 7.77 -14.07
CA VAL A 765 -4.38 7.90 -14.80
C VAL A 765 -4.85 6.54 -15.31
N ASN A 766 -6.09 6.15 -15.00
CA ASN A 766 -6.74 5.00 -15.60
C ASN A 766 -7.92 5.43 -16.48
N THR A 767 -8.04 4.85 -17.68
CA THR A 767 -9.24 4.94 -18.53
C THR A 767 -9.78 3.57 -18.95
N GLY A 768 -9.06 2.48 -18.69
CA GLY A 768 -9.50 1.11 -18.99
C GLY A 768 -10.56 0.61 -18.00
N GLU A 769 -11.48 -0.24 -18.47
CA GLU A 769 -12.48 -0.89 -17.62
C GLU A 769 -11.80 -1.88 -16.66
N VAL A 770 -12.17 -1.85 -15.38
CA VAL A 770 -11.64 -2.72 -14.31
C VAL A 770 -12.75 -3.65 -13.85
N SER A 771 -12.75 -4.87 -14.36
CA SER A 771 -13.78 -5.88 -14.12
C SER A 771 -13.22 -7.02 -13.25
N VAL A 772 -13.73 -7.10 -12.02
CA VAL A 772 -13.29 -8.06 -10.99
C VAL A 772 -14.45 -8.98 -10.61
N LYS A 773 -14.19 -10.28 -10.54
CA LYS A 773 -15.24 -11.26 -10.25
C LYS A 773 -15.66 -11.30 -8.78
N ASN A 774 -14.69 -11.25 -7.87
CA ASN A 774 -14.91 -11.27 -6.42
C ASN A 774 -14.52 -9.90 -5.83
N ASP A 775 -14.06 -9.86 -4.59
CA ASP A 775 -13.73 -8.63 -3.87
C ASP A 775 -12.59 -7.80 -4.51
N TYR A 776 -12.61 -6.50 -4.19
CA TYR A 776 -11.54 -5.52 -4.37
C TYR A 776 -11.31 -5.06 -5.83
N ALA A 777 -12.33 -4.42 -6.41
CA ALA A 777 -12.23 -3.68 -7.67
C ALA A 777 -11.90 -2.21 -7.41
N GLY A 778 -10.86 -1.66 -8.03
CA GLY A 778 -10.46 -0.27 -7.85
C GLY A 778 -10.05 0.43 -9.14
N GLY A 779 -10.55 1.64 -9.38
CA GLY A 779 -10.17 2.41 -10.56
C GLY A 779 -8.69 2.82 -10.62
N ILE A 780 -7.98 2.81 -9.49
CA ILE A 780 -6.52 2.98 -9.40
C ILE A 780 -5.89 1.80 -8.64
N VAL A 781 -6.39 1.41 -7.47
CA VAL A 781 -5.85 0.30 -6.66
C VAL A 781 -6.92 -0.68 -6.21
N GLY A 782 -6.78 -1.98 -6.49
CA GLY A 782 -7.75 -2.99 -6.06
C GLY A 782 -7.86 -3.07 -4.52
N LYS A 783 -6.74 -3.43 -3.86
CA LYS A 783 -6.58 -3.35 -2.40
C LYS A 783 -5.27 -2.65 -2.00
N ALA A 784 -5.35 -1.55 -1.25
CA ALA A 784 -4.22 -0.97 -0.52
C ALA A 784 -4.31 -1.36 0.98
N ALA A 785 -3.38 -2.17 1.47
CA ALA A 785 -3.16 -2.37 2.91
C ALA A 785 -2.11 -1.39 3.46
N TYR A 786 -1.18 -1.00 2.59
CA TYR A 786 -0.14 0.00 2.81
C TYR A 786 -0.22 1.07 1.72
N GLY A 787 0.39 2.21 1.99
CA GLY A 787 0.67 3.26 1.02
C GLY A 787 -0.42 4.30 0.83
N ILE A 788 -0.06 5.38 0.14
CA ILE A 788 -0.95 6.51 -0.15
C ILE A 788 -1.29 6.59 -1.65
N ILE A 789 -2.52 7.02 -1.95
CA ILE A 789 -2.98 7.27 -3.33
C ILE A 789 -3.31 8.76 -3.46
N VAL A 790 -2.55 9.47 -4.29
CA VAL A 790 -2.56 10.94 -4.35
C VAL A 790 -2.72 11.45 -5.79
N ARG A 791 -3.63 12.41 -6.00
CA ARG A 791 -3.91 13.10 -7.29
C ARG A 791 -4.13 12.18 -8.49
N SER A 792 -4.46 10.92 -8.25
CA SER A 792 -4.68 9.94 -9.32
C SER A 792 -6.10 10.08 -9.90
N GLU A 793 -6.26 9.76 -11.18
CA GLU A 793 -7.46 10.06 -11.95
C GLU A 793 -8.05 8.79 -12.58
N ASN A 794 -9.30 8.42 -12.24
CA ASN A 794 -9.99 7.31 -12.90
C ASN A 794 -11.15 7.75 -13.80
N TYR A 795 -11.14 7.18 -15.00
CA TYR A 795 -12.06 7.43 -16.11
C TYR A 795 -12.63 6.15 -16.73
N GLY A 796 -12.22 4.97 -16.24
CA GLY A 796 -12.76 3.68 -16.63
C GLY A 796 -13.80 3.17 -15.64
N ASP A 797 -14.80 2.43 -16.11
CA ASP A 797 -15.80 1.77 -15.25
C ASP A 797 -15.13 0.75 -14.31
N VAL A 798 -15.66 0.60 -13.10
CA VAL A 798 -15.17 -0.36 -12.10
C VAL A 798 -16.32 -1.28 -11.68
N ILE A 799 -16.17 -2.58 -11.94
CA ILE A 799 -17.22 -3.59 -11.81
C ILE A 799 -16.73 -4.71 -10.88
N SER A 800 -17.59 -5.14 -9.96
CA SER A 800 -17.31 -6.18 -8.96
C SER A 800 -18.46 -7.21 -8.92
N GLU A 801 -18.39 -8.27 -9.76
CA GLU A 801 -19.53 -9.16 -10.11
C GLU A 801 -20.23 -9.83 -8.90
N ASP A 802 -19.56 -10.79 -8.25
CA ASP A 802 -19.98 -11.48 -7.02
C ASP A 802 -19.34 -10.81 -5.77
N GLY A 803 -18.79 -9.59 -5.93
CA GLY A 803 -17.82 -9.00 -5.01
C GLY A 803 -18.35 -7.86 -4.12
N ARG A 804 -17.69 -7.64 -2.98
CA ARG A 804 -18.17 -6.73 -1.93
C ARG A 804 -17.49 -5.37 -1.90
N TYR A 805 -16.53 -5.05 -2.76
CA TYR A 805 -15.77 -3.80 -2.65
C TYR A 805 -15.44 -3.26 -4.05
N ALA A 806 -16.10 -2.16 -4.43
CA ALA A 806 -15.76 -1.39 -5.63
C ALA A 806 -15.65 0.10 -5.32
N GLY A 807 -14.63 0.76 -5.88
CA GLY A 807 -14.55 2.22 -5.82
C GLY A 807 -13.70 2.85 -6.91
N GLY A 808 -14.01 4.11 -7.24
CA GLY A 808 -13.42 4.80 -8.38
C GLY A 808 -11.93 5.07 -8.24
N ILE A 809 -11.38 5.09 -7.03
CA ILE A 809 -9.92 5.08 -6.78
C ILE A 809 -9.51 3.74 -6.17
N ALA A 810 -10.18 3.28 -5.11
CA ALA A 810 -9.83 2.02 -4.44
C ALA A 810 -11.02 1.11 -4.12
N GLY A 811 -10.85 -0.21 -4.26
CA GLY A 811 -11.84 -1.17 -3.75
C GLY A 811 -11.84 -1.16 -2.22
N LEU A 812 -10.66 -1.43 -1.65
CA LEU A 812 -10.35 -1.22 -0.24
C LEU A 812 -9.05 -0.41 -0.11
N SER A 813 -9.07 0.64 0.71
CA SER A 813 -7.87 1.22 1.29
C SER A 813 -7.92 1.10 2.82
N GLU A 814 -6.83 0.64 3.41
CA GLU A 814 -6.58 0.62 4.86
C GLU A 814 -5.66 1.81 5.23
N LYS A 815 -5.54 2.83 4.36
CA LYS A 815 -4.68 4.03 4.45
C LYS A 815 -5.37 5.24 3.76
N VAL A 816 -4.60 6.22 3.28
CA VAL A 816 -5.09 7.54 2.81
C VAL A 816 -5.32 7.63 1.29
N ILE A 817 -6.45 8.23 0.91
CA ILE A 817 -6.74 8.70 -0.45
C ILE A 817 -6.85 10.24 -0.46
N ARG A 818 -6.12 10.93 -1.34
CA ARG A 818 -5.98 12.41 -1.29
C ARG A 818 -5.98 13.08 -2.68
N ASP A 819 -6.75 14.15 -2.84
CA ASP A 819 -6.80 15.02 -4.04
C ASP A 819 -7.13 14.31 -5.38
N CYS A 820 -7.67 13.09 -5.34
CA CYS A 820 -7.94 12.26 -6.51
C CYS A 820 -9.21 12.68 -7.28
N TYR A 821 -9.31 12.22 -8.53
CA TYR A 821 -10.39 12.57 -9.46
C TYR A 821 -11.09 11.31 -9.99
N VAL A 822 -12.42 11.30 -10.04
CA VAL A 822 -13.21 10.15 -10.50
C VAL A 822 -14.33 10.57 -11.43
N LEU A 823 -14.43 9.92 -12.59
CA LEU A 823 -15.51 10.07 -13.57
C LEU A 823 -15.76 8.71 -14.22
N CYS A 824 -16.54 7.86 -13.56
CA CYS A 824 -16.75 6.45 -13.97
C CYS A 824 -18.14 5.90 -13.59
N GLY A 825 -18.49 4.75 -14.15
CA GLY A 825 -19.51 3.86 -13.59
C GLY A 825 -18.94 3.03 -12.45
N LEU A 826 -19.80 2.64 -11.51
CA LEU A 826 -19.48 1.74 -10.39
C LEU A 826 -20.58 0.70 -10.23
N ASP A 827 -20.21 -0.58 -10.07
CA ASP A 827 -21.13 -1.69 -9.82
C ASP A 827 -20.54 -2.68 -8.79
N ALA A 828 -21.32 -3.05 -7.76
CA ALA A 828 -20.95 -4.00 -6.69
C ALA A 828 -22.13 -4.32 -5.75
N GLU A 829 -22.21 -5.56 -5.24
CA GLU A 829 -23.26 -5.97 -4.29
C GLU A 829 -23.01 -5.53 -2.82
N GLY A 830 -21.78 -5.15 -2.45
CA GLY A 830 -21.39 -4.91 -1.05
C GLY A 830 -21.25 -3.46 -0.64
N TYR A 831 -20.03 -2.94 -0.77
CA TYR A 831 -19.59 -1.60 -0.46
C TYR A 831 -19.17 -0.91 -1.77
N ALA A 832 -20.02 -0.01 -2.27
CA ALA A 832 -19.79 0.75 -3.49
C ALA A 832 -19.54 2.23 -3.14
N GLY A 833 -18.46 2.83 -3.64
CA GLY A 833 -18.29 4.26 -3.40
C GLY A 833 -17.37 5.03 -4.33
N GLY A 834 -17.73 6.31 -4.51
CA GLY A 834 -17.16 7.21 -5.51
C GLY A 834 -15.64 7.21 -5.55
N ALA A 835 -14.97 7.52 -4.44
CA ALA A 835 -13.53 7.33 -4.30
C ALA A 835 -13.18 5.91 -3.81
N ALA A 836 -13.92 5.35 -2.85
CA ALA A 836 -13.62 4.02 -2.31
C ALA A 836 -14.83 3.17 -1.95
N GLY A 837 -14.73 1.85 -2.14
CA GLY A 837 -15.67 0.89 -1.55
C GLY A 837 -15.60 0.96 -0.02
N LYS A 838 -14.41 0.69 0.54
CA LYS A 838 -14.05 1.05 1.91
C LYS A 838 -12.71 1.83 1.96
N ALA A 839 -12.61 2.84 2.83
CA ALA A 839 -11.35 3.53 3.16
C ALA A 839 -11.12 3.68 4.68
N GLU A 840 -9.88 3.99 5.06
CA GLU A 840 -9.56 4.65 6.33
C GLU A 840 -9.81 6.16 6.18
N ASP A 841 -8.93 6.90 5.51
CA ASP A 841 -9.03 8.35 5.29
C ASP A 841 -9.29 8.74 3.81
N ILE A 842 -10.15 9.73 3.57
CA ILE A 842 -10.39 10.32 2.23
C ILE A 842 -10.48 11.84 2.30
N SER A 843 -9.55 12.53 1.63
CA SER A 843 -9.47 14.00 1.63
C SER A 843 -9.42 14.61 0.22
N GLY A 844 -10.07 15.76 0.05
CA GLY A 844 -9.92 16.62 -1.13
C GLY A 844 -10.30 16.02 -2.49
N CYS A 845 -11.04 14.91 -2.56
CA CYS A 845 -11.33 14.23 -3.82
C CYS A 845 -12.49 14.88 -4.60
N TYR A 846 -12.47 14.75 -5.94
CA TYR A 846 -13.43 15.36 -6.88
C TYR A 846 -14.13 14.27 -7.73
N ILE A 847 -15.43 14.08 -7.51
CA ILE A 847 -16.10 12.82 -7.86
C ILE A 847 -17.38 13.02 -8.69
N CYS A 848 -17.43 12.37 -9.85
CA CYS A 848 -18.56 12.31 -10.76
C CYS A 848 -18.88 10.84 -11.11
N SER A 849 -19.11 10.02 -10.07
CA SER A 849 -19.38 8.58 -10.18
C SER A 849 -20.86 8.25 -10.36
N TYR A 850 -21.16 7.25 -11.19
CA TYR A 850 -22.51 6.73 -11.44
C TYR A 850 -22.63 5.28 -10.95
N MET A 851 -23.27 5.10 -9.80
CA MET A 851 -23.60 3.78 -9.24
C MET A 851 -24.95 3.32 -9.81
N ASP A 852 -25.04 2.11 -10.39
CA ASP A 852 -26.34 1.51 -10.69
C ASP A 852 -26.88 0.85 -9.42
N MET A 853 -27.86 1.49 -8.79
CA MET A 853 -28.30 1.19 -7.42
C MET A 853 -29.36 0.09 -7.40
N ASP A 854 -28.98 -1.11 -7.84
CA ASP A 854 -29.85 -2.28 -7.71
C ASP A 854 -29.98 -2.72 -6.24
N ALA A 855 -31.05 -3.45 -5.92
CA ALA A 855 -31.65 -3.43 -4.58
C ALA A 855 -30.91 -4.18 -3.43
N TRP A 856 -29.62 -4.47 -3.59
CA TRP A 856 -28.84 -5.32 -2.67
C TRP A 856 -27.58 -4.69 -2.06
N VAL A 857 -27.13 -3.51 -2.54
CA VAL A 857 -25.92 -2.84 -2.03
C VAL A 857 -26.01 -2.63 -0.51
N SER A 858 -25.05 -3.18 0.24
CA SER A 858 -25.08 -3.20 1.71
C SER A 858 -24.71 -1.85 2.35
N ALA A 859 -23.80 -1.10 1.75
CA ALA A 859 -23.49 0.28 2.06
C ALA A 859 -22.98 1.00 0.80
N SER A 860 -23.43 2.23 0.56
CA SER A 860 -23.10 2.98 -0.66
C SER A 860 -22.83 4.44 -0.38
N GLY A 861 -22.00 5.11 -1.18
CA GLY A 861 -21.84 6.55 -1.04
C GLY A 861 -21.10 7.24 -2.18
N ALA A 862 -21.51 8.46 -2.49
CA ALA A 862 -20.91 9.27 -3.55
C ALA A 862 -19.45 9.69 -3.26
N VAL A 863 -18.94 9.45 -2.05
CA VAL A 863 -17.51 9.51 -1.70
C VAL A 863 -17.02 8.12 -1.28
N ALA A 864 -17.71 7.44 -0.35
CA ALA A 864 -17.33 6.09 0.06
C ALA A 864 -18.53 5.20 0.44
N GLY A 865 -18.44 3.91 0.15
CA GLY A 865 -19.38 2.92 0.68
C GLY A 865 -19.30 2.86 2.21
N LYS A 866 -18.08 2.81 2.76
CA LYS A 866 -17.79 3.02 4.18
C LYS A 866 -16.44 3.72 4.37
N ALA A 867 -16.36 4.62 5.35
CA ALA A 867 -15.10 5.08 5.93
C ALA A 867 -15.00 4.65 7.41
N GLU A 868 -13.77 4.49 7.92
CA GLU A 868 -13.50 4.22 9.34
C GLU A 868 -12.66 5.31 10.02
N GLY A 869 -11.88 6.08 9.26
CA GLY A 869 -11.15 7.27 9.70
C GLY A 869 -11.82 8.58 9.26
N THR A 870 -11.02 9.54 8.82
CA THR A 870 -11.39 10.91 8.49
C THR A 870 -11.83 11.06 7.04
N VAL A 871 -13.02 11.62 6.84
CA VAL A 871 -13.48 12.07 5.52
C VAL A 871 -13.65 13.59 5.60
N GLU A 872 -12.97 14.35 4.75
CA GLU A 872 -13.10 15.82 4.72
C GLU A 872 -12.79 16.48 3.37
N GLY A 873 -13.38 17.65 3.13
CA GLY A 873 -13.02 18.51 1.99
C GLY A 873 -13.36 17.95 0.60
N ASN A 874 -14.12 16.86 0.51
CA ASN A 874 -14.45 16.18 -0.74
C ASN A 874 -15.61 16.87 -1.48
N TYR A 875 -15.64 16.77 -2.81
CA TYR A 875 -16.70 17.33 -3.67
C TYR A 875 -17.26 16.25 -4.60
N PHE A 876 -18.59 16.10 -4.63
CA PHE A 876 -19.25 15.09 -5.46
C PHE A 876 -20.46 15.64 -6.23
N VAL A 877 -20.75 15.05 -7.39
CA VAL A 877 -21.96 15.30 -8.16
C VAL A 877 -23.13 14.51 -7.56
N ASP A 878 -24.18 15.20 -7.11
CA ASP A 878 -25.33 14.54 -6.46
C ASP A 878 -26.21 13.78 -7.48
N ASN A 879 -25.94 12.49 -7.58
CA ASN A 879 -26.73 11.52 -8.35
C ASN A 879 -27.81 10.82 -7.50
N GLY A 880 -28.14 11.34 -6.30
CA GLY A 880 -29.19 10.80 -5.43
C GLY A 880 -28.70 9.86 -4.31
N CYS A 881 -27.39 9.78 -4.07
CA CYS A 881 -26.79 9.04 -2.95
C CYS A 881 -25.95 9.99 -2.08
N GLY A 882 -25.99 9.80 -0.76
CA GLY A 882 -25.20 10.61 0.19
C GLY A 882 -23.71 10.29 0.13
N ALA A 883 -22.87 11.10 0.77
CA ALA A 883 -21.41 11.00 0.67
C ALA A 883 -20.84 9.68 1.23
N VAL A 884 -21.24 9.28 2.43
CA VAL A 884 -20.73 8.08 3.12
C VAL A 884 -21.89 7.32 3.77
N ASP A 885 -22.03 6.02 3.45
CA ASP A 885 -23.11 5.15 3.94
C ASP A 885 -24.52 5.80 3.78
N GLY A 886 -24.80 6.30 2.57
CA GLY A 886 -26.03 6.97 2.19
C GLY A 886 -26.26 8.35 2.81
N VAL A 887 -25.32 8.87 3.62
CA VAL A 887 -25.46 10.12 4.38
C VAL A 887 -24.37 11.13 4.02
N THR A 888 -24.75 12.41 3.89
CA THR A 888 -23.81 13.52 3.71
C THR A 888 -23.80 14.39 4.96
N ARG A 889 -22.66 14.51 5.66
CA ARG A 889 -22.47 15.48 6.75
C ARG A 889 -21.58 16.63 6.25
N THR A 890 -21.87 17.86 6.67
CA THR A 890 -21.32 19.09 6.09
C THR A 890 -19.79 19.24 6.20
N GLN A 891 -19.15 18.47 7.07
CA GLN A 891 -17.68 18.46 7.22
C GLN A 891 -17.00 17.43 6.31
N GLU A 892 -17.74 16.39 5.89
CA GLU A 892 -17.18 15.26 5.12
C GLU A 892 -17.05 15.58 3.64
N ALA A 893 -18.14 16.09 3.05
CA ALA A 893 -18.22 16.35 1.62
C ALA A 893 -19.29 17.38 1.26
N SER A 894 -19.09 18.06 0.14
CA SER A 894 -20.04 19.00 -0.47
C SER A 894 -20.64 18.43 -1.75
N ALA A 895 -21.97 18.34 -1.78
CA ALA A 895 -22.74 18.06 -2.99
C ALA A 895 -22.77 19.30 -3.89
N VAL A 896 -22.40 19.14 -5.16
CA VAL A 896 -22.41 20.19 -6.20
C VAL A 896 -23.00 19.64 -7.51
N ASP A 897 -23.38 20.51 -8.44
CA ASP A 897 -23.62 20.08 -9.82
C ASP A 897 -22.31 20.07 -10.64
N TYR A 898 -22.28 19.35 -11.76
CA TYR A 898 -21.08 19.22 -12.59
C TYR A 898 -20.54 20.56 -13.12
N ALA A 899 -21.41 21.53 -13.46
CA ALA A 899 -20.94 22.84 -13.93
C ALA A 899 -20.32 23.66 -12.79
N SER A 900 -20.95 23.66 -11.61
CA SER A 900 -20.37 24.25 -10.39
C SER A 900 -19.06 23.58 -9.99
N MET A 901 -18.91 22.26 -10.19
CA MET A 901 -17.66 21.54 -9.91
C MET A 901 -16.51 22.06 -10.79
N LEU A 902 -16.76 22.30 -12.08
CA LEU A 902 -15.77 22.89 -13.01
C LEU A 902 -15.38 24.35 -12.66
N GLU A 903 -16.15 25.05 -11.81
CA GLU A 903 -15.82 26.41 -11.34
C GLU A 903 -14.94 26.42 -10.06
N LEU A 904 -14.78 25.29 -9.36
CA LEU A 904 -14.00 25.21 -8.11
C LEU A 904 -12.49 25.37 -8.31
N LYS A 905 -11.94 24.68 -9.31
CA LYS A 905 -10.54 24.74 -9.75
C LYS A 905 -10.44 24.28 -11.20
N GLU A 906 -9.28 24.46 -11.83
CA GLU A 906 -9.02 23.89 -13.15
C GLU A 906 -8.95 22.35 -13.05
N MET A 907 -10.02 21.67 -13.46
CA MET A 907 -10.09 20.20 -13.49
C MET A 907 -9.28 19.61 -14.65
N PRO A 908 -8.80 18.36 -14.55
CA PRO A 908 -8.02 17.69 -15.60
C PRO A 908 -8.68 17.65 -16.97
N GLU A 909 -7.87 17.45 -18.01
CA GLU A 909 -8.32 17.34 -19.41
C GLU A 909 -9.40 16.26 -19.61
N ASN A 910 -9.25 15.10 -18.96
CA ASN A 910 -10.12 13.94 -19.14
C ASN A 910 -11.43 14.08 -18.33
N PHE A 911 -11.39 14.76 -17.17
CA PHE A 911 -12.57 15.14 -16.38
C PHE A 911 -13.56 16.04 -17.16
N ARG A 912 -13.14 16.59 -18.30
CA ARG A 912 -13.89 17.51 -19.17
C ARG A 912 -14.34 16.86 -20.50
N LYS A 913 -14.10 15.55 -20.71
CA LYS A 913 -14.31 14.85 -21.98
C LYS A 913 -15.03 13.52 -21.78
N PHE A 914 -16.28 13.42 -22.20
CA PHE A 914 -17.06 12.18 -22.11
C PHE A 914 -16.90 11.39 -23.41
N THR A 915 -16.29 10.22 -23.35
CA THR A 915 -15.91 9.43 -24.52
C THR A 915 -16.72 8.16 -24.61
N VAL A 916 -17.34 7.92 -25.77
CA VAL A 916 -17.97 6.63 -26.10
C VAL A 916 -17.08 5.92 -27.11
N ARG A 917 -16.69 4.68 -26.84
CA ARG A 917 -15.96 3.79 -27.76
C ARG A 917 -16.73 2.50 -28.03
N PHE A 918 -16.55 1.94 -29.21
CA PHE A 918 -17.09 0.64 -29.61
C PHE A 918 -15.94 -0.31 -29.94
N MET A 919 -15.95 -1.50 -29.36
CA MET A 919 -14.83 -2.46 -29.35
C MET A 919 -15.18 -3.77 -30.06
N ASP A 920 -14.44 -4.15 -31.10
CA ASP A 920 -14.58 -5.45 -31.79
C ASP A 920 -13.41 -6.37 -31.38
N GLY A 921 -13.57 -7.06 -30.25
CA GLY A 921 -12.44 -7.66 -29.54
C GLY A 921 -11.55 -6.56 -28.97
N GLU A 922 -10.24 -6.64 -29.25
CA GLU A 922 -9.23 -5.66 -28.81
C GLU A 922 -9.20 -4.39 -29.71
N GLU A 923 -9.95 -4.32 -30.82
CA GLU A 923 -9.90 -3.19 -31.78
C GLU A 923 -11.00 -2.12 -31.51
N ILE A 924 -10.58 -0.85 -31.32
CA ILE A 924 -11.48 0.31 -31.28
C ILE A 924 -12.00 0.61 -32.70
N VAL A 925 -13.21 0.15 -33.05
CA VAL A 925 -13.78 0.36 -34.39
C VAL A 925 -14.43 1.74 -34.57
N TRP A 926 -14.76 2.43 -33.48
CA TRP A 926 -15.28 3.80 -33.47
C TRP A 926 -15.11 4.44 -32.09
N GLN A 927 -14.82 5.75 -32.04
CA GLN A 927 -14.76 6.53 -30.80
C GLN A 927 -15.10 8.01 -31.10
N GLU A 928 -15.94 8.64 -30.27
CA GLU A 928 -16.25 10.08 -30.34
C GLU A 928 -16.45 10.68 -28.93
N THR A 929 -16.30 12.01 -28.81
CA THR A 929 -16.37 12.75 -27.54
C THR A 929 -17.60 13.65 -27.50
N PHE A 930 -18.31 13.61 -26.37
CA PHE A 930 -19.62 14.21 -26.14
C PHE A 930 -19.57 15.25 -25.00
N ALA A 931 -20.57 16.14 -24.97
CA ALA A 931 -20.83 16.99 -23.82
C ALA A 931 -21.60 16.24 -22.71
N TYR A 932 -21.47 16.71 -21.46
CA TYR A 932 -22.19 16.15 -20.31
C TYR A 932 -23.71 16.19 -20.54
N GLY A 933 -24.35 15.00 -20.57
CA GLY A 933 -25.79 14.82 -20.81
C GLY A 933 -26.21 14.87 -22.28
N GLU A 934 -25.27 14.87 -23.23
CA GLU A 934 -25.53 14.58 -24.65
C GLU A 934 -25.75 13.07 -24.85
N GLY A 935 -26.32 12.62 -25.98
CA GLY A 935 -26.66 11.20 -26.15
C GLY A 935 -26.53 10.69 -27.58
N LEU A 936 -26.17 9.41 -27.72
CA LEU A 936 -26.00 8.71 -29.00
C LEU A 936 -27.20 7.80 -29.27
N SER A 937 -27.74 7.83 -30.49
CA SER A 937 -28.89 7.01 -30.88
C SER A 937 -28.45 5.67 -31.49
N PRO A 938 -29.16 4.55 -31.23
CA PRO A 938 -28.86 3.24 -31.85
C PRO A 938 -28.87 3.19 -33.39
N GLU A 939 -29.44 4.20 -34.07
CA GLU A 939 -29.39 4.32 -35.53
C GLU A 939 -28.00 4.76 -36.05
N ASP A 940 -27.20 5.43 -35.20
CA ASP A 940 -25.88 5.99 -35.51
C ASP A 940 -24.72 5.05 -35.11
N TYR A 941 -25.01 3.94 -34.44
CA TYR A 941 -23.99 2.97 -33.99
C TYR A 941 -23.20 2.38 -35.18
N PRO A 942 -21.89 2.08 -35.01
CA PRO A 942 -21.09 1.41 -36.03
C PRO A 942 -21.67 0.03 -36.39
N LYS A 943 -21.40 -0.45 -37.62
CA LYS A 943 -21.99 -1.70 -38.12
C LYS A 943 -21.00 -2.85 -38.04
N LEU A 944 -21.30 -3.82 -37.18
CA LEU A 944 -20.58 -5.08 -37.07
C LEU A 944 -20.58 -5.87 -38.37
N GLN A 945 -19.52 -6.63 -38.60
CA GLN A 945 -19.39 -7.54 -39.73
C GLN A 945 -19.92 -8.94 -39.35
N GLY A 946 -20.68 -9.57 -40.26
CA GLY A 946 -21.26 -10.89 -40.00
C GLY A 946 -20.19 -11.99 -39.94
N LYS A 947 -20.18 -12.76 -38.84
CA LYS A 947 -19.21 -13.85 -38.60
C LYS A 947 -19.74 -15.18 -39.16
N GLU A 948 -18.88 -15.95 -39.84
CA GLU A 948 -19.30 -17.19 -40.49
C GLU A 948 -19.77 -18.24 -39.46
N GLY A 949 -21.06 -18.57 -39.45
CA GLY A 949 -21.68 -19.52 -38.50
C GLY A 949 -22.22 -18.93 -37.19
N GLY A 950 -22.33 -17.60 -37.06
CA GLY A 950 -22.90 -16.94 -35.88
C GLY A 950 -23.45 -15.55 -36.16
N TYR A 951 -23.90 -14.87 -35.10
CA TYR A 951 -24.30 -13.47 -35.14
C TYR A 951 -23.44 -12.63 -34.19
N ALA A 952 -23.48 -11.32 -34.41
CA ALA A 952 -22.76 -10.31 -33.65
C ALA A 952 -23.70 -9.15 -33.36
N TYR A 953 -23.72 -8.66 -32.12
CA TYR A 953 -24.50 -7.52 -31.69
C TYR A 953 -23.70 -6.69 -30.69
N TRP A 954 -23.98 -5.40 -30.60
CA TRP A 954 -23.41 -4.55 -29.56
C TRP A 954 -24.06 -4.87 -28.22
N GLU A 955 -23.26 -4.93 -27.16
CA GLU A 955 -23.81 -5.00 -25.81
C GLU A 955 -24.69 -3.80 -25.50
N LYS A 956 -25.51 -3.94 -24.45
CA LYS A 956 -26.60 -3.00 -24.15
C LYS A 956 -26.26 -2.11 -22.95
N LYS A 957 -25.42 -1.11 -23.16
CA LYS A 957 -25.23 0.03 -22.24
C LYS A 957 -26.13 1.21 -22.66
N ASP A 958 -26.56 2.04 -21.71
CA ASP A 958 -27.40 3.22 -22.01
C ASP A 958 -26.54 4.41 -22.48
N LEU A 959 -26.82 4.90 -23.68
CA LEU A 959 -26.17 6.06 -24.29
C LEU A 959 -27.14 7.25 -24.49
N GLY A 960 -28.34 7.19 -23.90
CA GLY A 960 -29.35 8.24 -24.03
C GLY A 960 -29.00 9.56 -23.33
N ALA A 961 -28.16 9.51 -22.30
CA ALA A 961 -27.56 10.68 -21.65
C ALA A 961 -26.19 10.30 -21.05
N ILE A 962 -25.13 10.71 -21.72
CA ILE A 962 -23.74 10.36 -21.45
C ILE A 962 -23.20 11.30 -20.36
N HIS A 963 -22.99 10.74 -19.16
CA HIS A 963 -22.43 11.45 -18.01
C HIS A 963 -21.10 10.84 -17.51
N ARG A 964 -20.61 9.82 -18.22
CA ARG A 964 -19.35 9.12 -17.97
C ARG A 964 -18.78 8.61 -19.29
N ASN A 965 -17.55 8.10 -19.29
CA ASN A 965 -17.08 7.30 -20.43
C ASN A 965 -17.89 6.01 -20.54
N VAL A 966 -18.03 5.47 -21.75
CA VAL A 966 -18.72 4.21 -22.00
C VAL A 966 -18.00 3.42 -23.10
N THR A 967 -17.49 2.24 -22.76
CA THR A 967 -17.01 1.23 -23.71
C THR A 967 -18.15 0.28 -24.07
N VAL A 968 -18.34 -0.01 -25.36
CA VAL A 968 -19.41 -0.89 -25.87
C VAL A 968 -18.82 -2.05 -26.67
N HIS A 969 -18.83 -3.26 -26.12
CA HIS A 969 -18.23 -4.46 -26.73
C HIS A 969 -19.12 -5.18 -27.76
N ALA A 970 -18.47 -5.79 -28.76
CA ALA A 970 -19.08 -6.65 -29.77
C ALA A 970 -19.29 -8.09 -29.25
N VAL A 971 -20.54 -8.46 -28.97
CA VAL A 971 -20.88 -9.79 -28.43
C VAL A 971 -21.13 -10.78 -29.57
N TYR A 972 -20.22 -11.74 -29.72
CA TYR A 972 -20.34 -12.83 -30.71
C TYR A 972 -21.01 -14.06 -30.12
N ARG A 973 -22.04 -14.59 -30.78
CA ARG A 973 -22.72 -15.83 -30.37
C ARG A 973 -22.98 -16.76 -31.55
N ALA A 974 -22.78 -18.06 -31.32
CA ALA A 974 -23.17 -19.08 -32.28
C ALA A 974 -24.70 -19.24 -32.31
N TYR A 975 -25.24 -19.57 -33.47
CA TYR A 975 -26.64 -19.95 -33.60
C TYR A 975 -26.88 -21.37 -33.06
N ILE A 976 -28.04 -21.60 -32.44
CA ILE A 976 -28.52 -22.95 -32.10
C ILE A 976 -29.12 -23.58 -33.36
N PRO A 977 -28.69 -24.79 -33.78
CA PRO A 977 -29.09 -25.38 -35.07
C PRO A 977 -30.52 -25.97 -35.09
N SER A 978 -31.22 -26.00 -33.95
CA SER A 978 -32.57 -26.56 -33.84
C SER A 978 -33.30 -26.17 -32.54
N LEU A 979 -34.61 -26.01 -32.61
CA LEU A 979 -35.52 -25.84 -31.47
C LEU A 979 -36.53 -27.00 -31.39
N GLU A 980 -36.90 -27.41 -30.18
CA GLU A 980 -37.83 -28.53 -29.95
C GLU A 980 -39.12 -28.06 -29.23
N ALA A 981 -40.30 -28.55 -29.62
CA ALA A 981 -41.56 -28.18 -28.98
C ALA A 981 -42.58 -29.32 -28.87
N GLY A 982 -43.13 -29.46 -27.65
CA GLY A 982 -44.17 -30.44 -27.28
C GLY A 982 -43.69 -31.88 -27.21
N GLY A 983 -44.32 -32.72 -26.38
CA GLY A 983 -43.97 -34.14 -26.20
C GLY A 983 -43.26 -34.47 -24.88
N ASP A 984 -43.02 -35.76 -24.65
CA ASP A 984 -42.24 -36.25 -23.49
C ASP A 984 -40.73 -36.12 -23.75
N THR A 985 -39.94 -36.05 -22.68
CA THR A 985 -38.49 -35.78 -22.72
C THR A 985 -37.72 -36.72 -23.68
N GLY A 986 -37.09 -36.11 -24.69
CA GLY A 986 -36.29 -36.80 -25.71
C GLY A 986 -37.05 -37.22 -26.98
N HIS A 987 -38.37 -36.98 -27.08
CA HIS A 987 -39.19 -37.37 -28.24
C HIS A 987 -40.21 -36.28 -28.66
N PRO A 988 -39.75 -35.11 -29.16
CA PRO A 988 -40.64 -33.99 -29.45
C PRO A 988 -41.71 -34.26 -30.51
N GLU A 989 -42.83 -33.53 -30.43
CA GLU A 989 -43.89 -33.56 -31.45
C GLU A 989 -43.54 -32.69 -32.67
N VAL A 990 -42.87 -31.54 -32.46
CA VAL A 990 -42.40 -30.65 -33.52
C VAL A 990 -40.95 -30.24 -33.26
N LEU A 991 -40.15 -30.24 -34.34
CA LEU A 991 -38.79 -29.72 -34.40
C LEU A 991 -38.71 -28.58 -35.41
N LEU A 992 -37.90 -27.58 -35.12
CA LEU A 992 -37.34 -26.67 -36.11
C LEU A 992 -35.84 -26.95 -36.26
N GLY A 993 -35.31 -26.84 -37.47
CA GLY A 993 -33.87 -26.81 -37.74
C GLY A 993 -33.50 -25.61 -38.61
N GLY A 994 -32.36 -25.00 -38.36
CA GLY A 994 -31.97 -23.69 -38.89
C GLY A 994 -31.23 -22.89 -37.81
N ASP A 995 -30.85 -21.66 -38.13
CA ASP A 995 -29.94 -20.86 -37.31
C ASP A 995 -30.72 -19.95 -36.33
N PHE A 996 -30.95 -20.42 -35.10
CA PHE A 996 -31.76 -19.73 -34.08
C PHE A 996 -30.91 -19.02 -33.02
N TYR A 997 -31.43 -17.94 -32.44
CA TYR A 997 -30.78 -17.25 -31.31
C TYR A 997 -30.94 -18.10 -30.03
N PRO A 998 -30.01 -18.07 -29.04
CA PRO A 998 -30.05 -18.97 -27.89
C PRO A 998 -31.23 -18.79 -26.93
N ASP A 999 -31.83 -17.59 -26.95
CA ASP A 999 -33.07 -17.21 -26.26
C ASP A 999 -34.34 -17.66 -27.02
N SER A 1000 -34.22 -18.16 -28.25
CA SER A 1000 -35.38 -18.38 -29.14
C SER A 1000 -36.33 -19.44 -28.60
N VAL A 1001 -37.44 -19.02 -27.99
CA VAL A 1001 -38.45 -19.91 -27.46
C VAL A 1001 -39.45 -20.27 -28.55
N PHE A 1002 -39.39 -21.51 -29.02
CA PHE A 1002 -40.42 -22.12 -29.86
C PHE A 1002 -41.41 -22.90 -29.00
N THR A 1003 -42.69 -22.53 -29.01
CA THR A 1003 -43.77 -23.28 -28.36
C THR A 1003 -44.79 -23.77 -29.37
N VAL A 1004 -45.39 -24.92 -29.05
CA VAL A 1004 -46.42 -25.56 -29.87
C VAL A 1004 -47.53 -26.10 -28.97
N ARG A 1005 -48.78 -25.77 -29.31
CA ARG A 1005 -49.98 -26.37 -28.73
C ARG A 1005 -50.86 -26.99 -29.81
N GLU A 1006 -51.66 -27.99 -29.46
CA GLU A 1006 -52.73 -28.44 -30.35
C GLU A 1006 -53.83 -27.36 -30.44
N ALA A 1007 -54.35 -27.14 -31.65
CA ALA A 1007 -55.38 -26.13 -31.89
C ALA A 1007 -56.74 -26.58 -31.34
N SER A 1008 -57.48 -25.63 -30.77
CA SER A 1008 -58.84 -25.83 -30.25
C SER A 1008 -59.84 -26.20 -31.35
N ALA A 1009 -61.01 -26.69 -30.96
CA ALA A 1009 -62.05 -27.11 -31.91
C ALA A 1009 -62.45 -26.00 -32.89
N ASP A 1010 -62.57 -24.76 -32.40
CA ASP A 1010 -62.97 -23.60 -33.20
C ASP A 1010 -61.85 -23.19 -34.19
N GLU A 1011 -60.59 -23.23 -33.77
CA GLU A 1011 -59.42 -23.01 -34.63
C GLU A 1011 -59.33 -24.10 -35.72
N GLN A 1012 -59.55 -25.37 -35.36
CA GLN A 1012 -59.58 -26.46 -36.33
C GLN A 1012 -60.72 -26.32 -37.35
N GLU A 1013 -61.90 -25.84 -36.94
CA GLU A 1013 -63.03 -25.62 -37.85
C GLU A 1013 -62.77 -24.44 -38.80
N GLN A 1014 -62.09 -23.38 -38.35
CA GLN A 1014 -61.64 -22.28 -39.21
C GLN A 1014 -60.67 -22.77 -40.32
N ILE A 1015 -59.65 -23.55 -39.98
CA ILE A 1015 -58.72 -24.11 -40.99
C ILE A 1015 -59.46 -25.06 -41.95
N ARG A 1016 -60.47 -25.83 -41.49
CA ARG A 1016 -61.33 -26.64 -42.38
C ARG A 1016 -62.12 -25.78 -43.36
N ALA A 1017 -62.77 -24.72 -42.89
CA ALA A 1017 -63.54 -23.81 -43.73
C ALA A 1017 -62.68 -23.15 -44.82
N ILE A 1018 -61.42 -22.82 -44.49
CA ILE A 1018 -60.44 -22.29 -45.46
C ILE A 1018 -60.11 -23.34 -46.53
N LEU A 1019 -59.78 -24.59 -46.16
CA LEU A 1019 -59.50 -25.67 -47.12
C LEU A 1019 -60.73 -26.04 -47.98
N GLU A 1020 -61.95 -25.90 -47.46
CA GLU A 1020 -63.18 -26.07 -48.23
C GLU A 1020 -63.42 -24.93 -49.23
N SER A 1021 -63.24 -23.67 -48.82
CA SER A 1021 -63.41 -22.50 -49.69
C SER A 1021 -62.49 -22.56 -50.91
N GLN A 1022 -61.25 -23.02 -50.71
CA GLN A 1022 -60.25 -23.23 -51.75
C GLN A 1022 -60.39 -24.56 -52.52
N LYS A 1023 -61.40 -25.39 -52.20
CA LYS A 1023 -61.65 -26.71 -52.81
C LYS A 1023 -60.49 -27.72 -52.64
N LYS A 1024 -59.61 -27.49 -51.65
CA LYS A 1024 -58.51 -28.40 -51.28
C LYS A 1024 -59.03 -29.61 -50.47
N SER A 1025 -60.14 -29.45 -49.75
CA SER A 1025 -60.78 -30.49 -48.91
C SER A 1025 -61.21 -31.78 -49.62
N SER A 1026 -61.40 -31.78 -50.94
CA SER A 1026 -61.70 -33.01 -51.69
C SER A 1026 -60.46 -33.88 -51.99
N HIS A 1027 -59.26 -33.37 -51.68
CA HIS A 1027 -57.98 -34.01 -51.96
C HIS A 1027 -57.12 -34.24 -50.71
N TYR A 1028 -57.41 -33.52 -49.62
CA TYR A 1028 -56.66 -33.55 -48.36
C TYR A 1028 -57.61 -33.53 -47.17
N GLN A 1029 -57.31 -34.33 -46.13
CA GLN A 1029 -58.02 -34.32 -44.85
C GLN A 1029 -57.10 -33.83 -43.74
N ILE A 1030 -57.59 -32.93 -42.88
CA ILE A 1030 -56.86 -32.47 -41.69
C ILE A 1030 -56.80 -33.61 -40.69
N ARG A 1031 -55.59 -33.96 -40.27
CA ARG A 1031 -55.31 -34.99 -39.26
C ARG A 1031 -55.00 -34.41 -37.88
N LYS A 1032 -54.12 -33.40 -37.81
CA LYS A 1032 -53.82 -32.62 -36.59
C LYS A 1032 -53.50 -31.18 -36.98
N VAL A 1033 -53.85 -30.22 -36.14
CA VAL A 1033 -53.49 -28.80 -36.29
C VAL A 1033 -52.77 -28.36 -35.03
N TYR A 1034 -51.62 -27.74 -35.23
CA TYR A 1034 -50.83 -27.10 -34.21
C TYR A 1034 -50.93 -25.59 -34.38
N VAL A 1035 -51.03 -24.88 -33.26
CA VAL A 1035 -50.69 -23.46 -33.20
C VAL A 1035 -49.27 -23.37 -32.68
N TYR A 1036 -48.45 -22.57 -33.35
CA TYR A 1036 -47.07 -22.36 -32.99
C TYR A 1036 -46.81 -20.89 -32.69
N GLU A 1037 -45.88 -20.64 -31.78
CA GLU A 1037 -45.42 -19.33 -31.38
C GLU A 1037 -43.89 -19.39 -31.22
N LEU A 1038 -43.20 -18.45 -31.85
CA LEU A 1038 -41.75 -18.36 -31.95
C LEU A 1038 -41.33 -16.96 -31.49
N SER A 1039 -40.79 -16.88 -30.28
CA SER A 1039 -40.26 -15.66 -29.67
C SER A 1039 -38.75 -15.64 -29.83
N GLN A 1040 -38.23 -14.54 -30.37
CA GLN A 1040 -36.80 -14.28 -30.65
C GLN A 1040 -36.62 -12.78 -30.92
N GLU A 1041 -35.46 -12.19 -30.59
CA GLU A 1041 -35.25 -10.73 -30.71
C GLU A 1041 -35.32 -10.21 -32.16
N GLU A 1042 -34.71 -10.91 -33.11
CA GLU A 1042 -34.66 -10.52 -34.53
C GLU A 1042 -35.36 -11.53 -35.44
N ALA A 1043 -35.66 -11.15 -36.69
CA ALA A 1043 -36.31 -12.01 -37.67
C ALA A 1043 -35.29 -12.75 -38.56
N LEU A 1044 -35.47 -14.07 -38.74
CA LEU A 1044 -34.56 -14.92 -39.51
C LEU A 1044 -34.40 -14.47 -40.98
N PRO A 1045 -33.17 -14.38 -41.52
CA PRO A 1045 -32.94 -14.11 -42.94
C PRO A 1045 -33.11 -15.36 -43.84
N GLU A 1046 -33.05 -16.56 -43.26
CA GLU A 1046 -32.98 -17.86 -43.93
C GLU A 1046 -34.31 -18.67 -43.85
N LYS A 1047 -34.36 -19.84 -44.50
CA LYS A 1047 -35.49 -20.79 -44.36
C LYS A 1047 -35.20 -21.81 -43.27
N VAL A 1048 -36.23 -22.22 -42.53
CA VAL A 1048 -36.14 -23.27 -41.51
C VAL A 1048 -36.69 -24.62 -41.99
N SER A 1049 -36.05 -25.69 -41.54
CA SER A 1049 -36.49 -27.08 -41.68
C SER A 1049 -37.49 -27.43 -40.56
N LEU A 1050 -38.77 -27.15 -40.76
CA LEU A 1050 -39.83 -27.64 -39.88
C LEU A 1050 -39.99 -29.16 -40.02
N ARG A 1051 -40.05 -29.89 -38.90
CA ARG A 1051 -40.32 -31.33 -38.88
C ARG A 1051 -41.39 -31.68 -37.85
N VAL A 1052 -42.43 -32.38 -38.26
CA VAL A 1052 -43.54 -32.80 -37.39
C VAL A 1052 -43.55 -34.32 -37.26
N ARG A 1053 -43.70 -34.85 -36.05
CA ARG A 1053 -43.65 -36.29 -35.78
C ARG A 1053 -44.87 -37.02 -36.39
N ASP A 1054 -44.62 -38.11 -37.12
CA ASP A 1054 -45.65 -39.06 -37.54
C ASP A 1054 -45.22 -40.53 -37.41
N ASP A 1055 -45.82 -41.22 -36.44
CA ASP A 1055 -45.66 -42.65 -36.20
C ASP A 1055 -46.47 -43.55 -37.20
N ARG A 1056 -46.99 -43.02 -38.31
CA ARG A 1056 -47.79 -43.74 -39.33
C ARG A 1056 -47.27 -43.60 -40.77
N TYR A 1057 -48.02 -44.17 -41.73
CA TYR A 1057 -47.67 -44.33 -43.15
C TYR A 1057 -48.62 -43.56 -44.11
N LEU A 1058 -49.32 -42.52 -43.65
CA LEU A 1058 -50.46 -41.93 -44.40
C LEU A 1058 -50.50 -40.38 -44.47
N ALA A 1059 -49.73 -39.67 -43.64
CA ALA A 1059 -49.56 -38.23 -43.80
C ALA A 1059 -48.35 -37.96 -44.70
N ASP A 1060 -48.61 -37.39 -45.88
CA ASP A 1060 -47.59 -37.10 -46.91
C ASP A 1060 -47.36 -35.59 -47.08
N CYS A 1061 -48.10 -34.74 -46.37
CA CYS A 1061 -48.20 -33.31 -46.65
C CYS A 1061 -48.29 -32.46 -45.37
N LEU A 1062 -47.58 -31.33 -45.40
CA LEU A 1062 -47.70 -30.27 -44.40
C LEU A 1062 -48.17 -28.96 -45.06
N LEU A 1063 -48.97 -28.21 -44.31
CA LEU A 1063 -49.35 -26.83 -44.59
C LEU A 1063 -48.88 -25.97 -43.42
N VAL A 1064 -48.22 -24.86 -43.72
CA VAL A 1064 -47.70 -23.90 -42.75
C VAL A 1064 -48.17 -22.52 -43.17
N THR A 1065 -48.64 -21.71 -42.21
CA THR A 1065 -49.12 -20.34 -42.44
C THR A 1065 -48.85 -19.48 -41.21
N SER A 1066 -48.40 -18.24 -41.43
CA SER A 1066 -48.22 -17.22 -40.39
C SER A 1066 -49.43 -16.31 -40.29
N ASP A 1067 -49.69 -15.73 -39.11
CA ASP A 1067 -51.00 -15.14 -38.77
C ASP A 1067 -51.19 -13.65 -39.17
N THR A 1068 -50.36 -13.14 -40.10
CA THR A 1068 -50.26 -11.69 -40.42
C THR A 1068 -50.54 -11.33 -41.88
N ALA A 1069 -51.38 -12.10 -42.58
CA ALA A 1069 -52.07 -11.64 -43.78
C ALA A 1069 -53.47 -12.29 -43.90
N GLY A 1070 -54.48 -11.50 -44.27
CA GLY A 1070 -55.87 -11.95 -44.27
C GLY A 1070 -56.19 -13.02 -45.32
N THR A 1071 -56.64 -14.19 -44.85
CA THR A 1071 -57.87 -14.91 -45.30
C THR A 1071 -58.12 -15.19 -46.79
N GLU A 1072 -57.18 -14.98 -47.72
CA GLU A 1072 -57.35 -15.34 -49.14
C GLU A 1072 -56.52 -16.54 -49.62
N ASP A 1073 -55.32 -16.80 -49.08
CA ASP A 1073 -54.54 -17.98 -49.46
C ASP A 1073 -54.00 -18.81 -48.29
N ALA A 1074 -54.59 -20.00 -48.06
CA ALA A 1074 -53.90 -21.04 -47.30
C ALA A 1074 -52.73 -21.52 -48.14
N GLY A 1075 -51.51 -21.30 -47.65
CA GLY A 1075 -50.26 -21.46 -48.39
C GLY A 1075 -50.11 -22.76 -49.17
N ASN A 1076 -49.16 -22.77 -50.11
CA ASN A 1076 -48.89 -23.96 -50.93
C ASN A 1076 -48.61 -25.18 -50.03
N ILE A 1077 -49.55 -26.14 -50.03
CA ILE A 1077 -49.42 -27.43 -49.35
C ILE A 1077 -48.17 -28.10 -49.92
N ARG A 1078 -47.20 -28.38 -49.05
CA ARG A 1078 -45.92 -28.98 -49.46
C ARG A 1078 -45.99 -30.48 -49.20
N ASN A 1079 -45.53 -31.27 -50.16
CA ASN A 1079 -45.22 -32.67 -49.89
C ASN A 1079 -44.11 -32.67 -48.83
N ALA A 1080 -44.26 -33.44 -47.76
CA ALA A 1080 -43.24 -33.56 -46.73
C ALA A 1080 -42.33 -34.75 -47.02
N GLU A 1081 -41.04 -34.60 -46.76
CA GLU A 1081 -40.11 -35.73 -46.82
C GLU A 1081 -40.13 -36.50 -45.50
N LYS A 1082 -40.26 -37.83 -45.55
CA LYS A 1082 -40.27 -38.64 -44.34
C LYS A 1082 -38.85 -38.99 -43.88
N ILE A 1083 -38.38 -38.29 -42.85
CA ILE A 1083 -37.08 -38.48 -42.23
C ILE A 1083 -37.28 -39.23 -40.91
N GLY A 1084 -37.13 -40.55 -40.96
CA GLY A 1084 -37.37 -41.43 -39.80
C GLY A 1084 -38.80 -41.36 -39.30
N SER A 1085 -39.00 -40.93 -38.06
CA SER A 1085 -40.32 -40.74 -37.43
C SER A 1085 -40.93 -39.35 -37.69
N TYR A 1086 -40.30 -38.49 -38.50
CA TYR A 1086 -40.77 -37.11 -38.75
C TYR A 1086 -41.09 -36.87 -40.23
N LEU A 1087 -41.99 -35.92 -40.47
CA LEU A 1087 -42.30 -35.32 -41.77
C LEU A 1087 -41.66 -33.95 -41.83
N ALA A 1088 -40.69 -33.76 -42.72
CA ALA A 1088 -39.86 -32.56 -42.84
C ALA A 1088 -40.22 -31.71 -44.05
N VAL A 1089 -40.20 -30.39 -43.88
CA VAL A 1089 -40.45 -29.36 -44.91
C VAL A 1089 -39.60 -28.11 -44.63
N GLU A 1090 -38.83 -27.66 -45.62
CA GLU A 1090 -38.28 -26.29 -45.62
C GLU A 1090 -39.39 -25.26 -45.79
N THR A 1091 -39.43 -24.23 -44.94
CA THR A 1091 -40.34 -23.08 -45.06
C THR A 1091 -39.76 -21.83 -44.36
N GLY A 1092 -40.33 -20.65 -44.64
CA GLY A 1092 -40.24 -19.54 -43.69
C GLY A 1092 -41.34 -19.66 -42.63
N LEU A 1093 -41.13 -19.03 -41.48
CA LEU A 1093 -42.11 -18.85 -40.40
C LEU A 1093 -42.20 -17.36 -40.07
N GLY A 1094 -43.40 -16.91 -39.68
CA GLY A 1094 -43.55 -15.68 -38.87
C GLY A 1094 -43.60 -16.02 -37.38
N SER A 1095 -43.61 -15.03 -36.50
CA SER A 1095 -43.62 -15.23 -35.03
C SER A 1095 -44.80 -16.05 -34.50
N THR A 1096 -45.97 -16.00 -35.15
CA THR A 1096 -47.12 -16.86 -34.81
C THR A 1096 -47.76 -17.47 -36.06
N GLY A 1097 -48.39 -18.63 -35.90
CA GLY A 1097 -49.14 -19.26 -36.97
C GLY A 1097 -49.62 -20.68 -36.71
N TYR A 1098 -49.94 -21.39 -37.79
CA TYR A 1098 -50.47 -22.74 -37.77
C TYR A 1098 -49.62 -23.73 -38.58
N VAL A 1099 -49.41 -24.92 -38.02
CA VAL A 1099 -48.85 -26.10 -38.72
C VAL A 1099 -49.93 -27.17 -38.82
N VAL A 1100 -50.26 -27.60 -40.03
CA VAL A 1100 -51.39 -28.48 -40.34
C VAL A 1100 -50.88 -29.76 -40.99
N VAL A 1101 -51.14 -30.91 -40.35
CA VAL A 1101 -50.81 -32.24 -40.87
C VAL A 1101 -51.96 -32.75 -41.75
N LEU A 1102 -51.65 -33.13 -42.99
CA LEU A 1102 -52.63 -33.48 -44.01
C LEU A 1102 -52.43 -34.91 -44.54
N ASP A 1103 -53.46 -35.74 -44.41
CA ASP A 1103 -53.57 -37.04 -45.08
C ASP A 1103 -54.10 -36.83 -46.51
N ARG A 1104 -53.50 -37.48 -47.52
CA ARG A 1104 -53.90 -37.32 -48.93
C ARG A 1104 -54.99 -38.32 -49.32
N VAL A 1105 -56.08 -37.82 -49.91
CA VAL A 1105 -57.21 -38.65 -50.35
C VAL A 1105 -56.88 -39.32 -51.69
N GLU A 1106 -56.59 -40.62 -51.66
CA GLU A 1106 -56.30 -41.38 -52.89
C GLU A 1106 -57.54 -41.54 -53.79
N ASN A 1107 -57.45 -40.97 -55.00
CA ASN A 1107 -58.54 -40.98 -55.99
C ASN A 1107 -58.98 -42.39 -56.46
N TRP A 1108 -58.24 -43.47 -56.17
CA TRP A 1108 -58.65 -44.81 -56.57
C TRP A 1108 -59.93 -45.28 -55.88
N MET A 1109 -60.24 -44.80 -54.67
CA MET A 1109 -61.52 -45.12 -54.02
C MET A 1109 -62.71 -44.44 -54.72
N ILE A 1110 -62.53 -43.21 -55.23
CA ILE A 1110 -63.56 -42.50 -56.02
C ILE A 1110 -63.75 -43.21 -57.37
N ILE A 1111 -62.66 -43.61 -58.03
CA ILE A 1111 -62.70 -44.39 -59.28
C ILE A 1111 -63.35 -45.76 -59.06
N ALA A 1112 -63.01 -46.46 -57.97
CA ALA A 1112 -63.62 -47.73 -57.61
C ALA A 1112 -65.12 -47.59 -57.34
N GLY A 1113 -65.55 -46.54 -56.64
CA GLY A 1113 -66.97 -46.21 -56.44
C GLY A 1113 -67.70 -45.94 -57.76
N ALA A 1114 -67.10 -45.19 -58.68
CA ALA A 1114 -67.65 -44.95 -60.01
C ALA A 1114 -67.76 -46.24 -60.84
N VAL A 1115 -66.74 -47.10 -60.82
CA VAL A 1115 -66.77 -48.42 -61.47
C VAL A 1115 -67.86 -49.31 -60.85
N PHE A 1116 -68.01 -49.33 -59.52
CA PHE A 1116 -69.09 -50.05 -58.84
C PHE A 1116 -70.48 -49.55 -59.26
N ALA A 1117 -70.67 -48.24 -59.37
CA ALA A 1117 -71.92 -47.64 -59.83
C ALA A 1117 -72.26 -48.03 -61.28
N VAL A 1118 -71.27 -48.05 -62.18
CA VAL A 1118 -71.44 -48.51 -63.57
C VAL A 1118 -71.79 -50.01 -63.63
N ILE A 1119 -71.12 -50.85 -62.83
CA ILE A 1119 -71.43 -52.28 -62.72
C ILE A 1119 -72.86 -52.49 -62.18
N PHE A 1120 -73.26 -51.72 -61.17
CA PHE A 1120 -74.61 -51.80 -60.59
C PHE A 1120 -75.70 -51.36 -61.56
N ALA A 1121 -75.47 -50.31 -62.36
CA ALA A 1121 -76.36 -49.89 -63.44
C ALA A 1121 -76.48 -50.96 -64.56
N GLY A 1122 -75.37 -51.64 -64.88
CA GLY A 1122 -75.37 -52.81 -65.77
C GLY A 1122 -76.21 -53.98 -65.23
N ALA A 1123 -76.08 -54.29 -63.93
CA ALA A 1123 -76.90 -55.31 -63.28
C ALA A 1123 -78.40 -54.94 -63.27
N LEU A 1124 -78.72 -53.67 -63.00
CA LEU A 1124 -80.11 -53.17 -62.95
C LEU A 1124 -80.79 -53.24 -64.34
N THR A 1125 -80.07 -52.87 -65.40
CA THR A 1125 -80.57 -52.97 -66.78
C THR A 1125 -80.73 -54.43 -67.22
N GLY A 1126 -79.81 -55.33 -66.84
CA GLY A 1126 -79.96 -56.77 -67.02
C GLY A 1126 -81.21 -57.35 -66.34
N LEU A 1127 -81.50 -56.92 -65.11
CA LEU A 1127 -82.72 -57.30 -64.37
C LEU A 1127 -84.01 -56.77 -65.01
N LEU A 1128 -83.99 -55.60 -65.65
CA LEU A 1128 -85.14 -55.06 -66.38
C LEU A 1128 -85.38 -55.81 -67.70
N VAL A 1129 -84.33 -56.21 -68.41
CA VAL A 1129 -84.44 -57.05 -69.63
C VAL A 1129 -84.93 -58.46 -69.30
N SER A 1130 -84.44 -59.08 -68.22
CA SER A 1130 -84.92 -60.42 -67.80
C SER A 1130 -86.38 -60.38 -67.35
N ARG A 1131 -86.81 -59.34 -66.62
CA ARG A 1131 -88.23 -59.11 -66.28
C ARG A 1131 -89.12 -58.91 -67.51
N LYS A 1132 -88.64 -58.22 -68.56
CA LYS A 1132 -89.37 -58.11 -69.85
C LYS A 1132 -89.49 -59.46 -70.56
N LYS A 1133 -88.43 -60.30 -70.56
CA LYS A 1133 -88.51 -61.66 -71.12
C LYS A 1133 -89.47 -62.55 -70.33
N LYS A 1134 -89.47 -62.49 -68.99
CA LYS A 1134 -90.38 -63.27 -68.14
C LYS A 1134 -91.85 -62.93 -68.39
N LYS A 1135 -92.20 -61.64 -68.41
CA LYS A 1135 -93.56 -61.20 -68.74
C LYS A 1135 -94.04 -61.56 -70.15
N LYS A 1136 -93.13 -61.78 -71.12
CA LYS A 1136 -93.52 -62.29 -72.44
C LYS A 1136 -93.76 -63.81 -72.44
N ALA A 1137 -92.94 -64.58 -71.73
CA ALA A 1137 -93.12 -66.02 -71.57
C ALA A 1137 -94.38 -66.37 -70.73
N GLU A 1138 -94.76 -65.50 -69.78
CA GLU A 1138 -95.99 -65.64 -69.00
C GLU A 1138 -97.24 -65.36 -69.86
N ALA A 1139 -97.18 -64.41 -70.81
CA ALA A 1139 -98.27 -64.12 -71.75
C ALA A 1139 -98.49 -65.22 -72.80
N GLU A 1140 -97.41 -65.83 -73.33
CA GLU A 1140 -97.48 -66.93 -74.30
C GLU A 1140 -97.97 -68.27 -73.70
N CYS A 1141 -98.33 -68.29 -72.40
CA CYS A 1141 -98.76 -69.49 -71.67
C CYS A 1141 -100.28 -69.54 -71.38
N GLU A 1142 -100.98 -68.39 -71.34
CA GLU A 1142 -102.44 -68.37 -71.19
C GLU A 1142 -103.18 -68.71 -72.50
N GLU A 1143 -102.59 -68.39 -73.65
CA GLU A 1143 -103.16 -68.66 -74.99
C GLU A 1143 -103.15 -70.16 -75.38
N LYS A 1144 -102.66 -71.04 -74.50
CA LYS A 1144 -102.67 -72.52 -74.66
C LYS A 1144 -103.59 -73.26 -73.68
N LYS A 1145 -104.58 -72.57 -73.11
CA LYS A 1145 -105.66 -73.17 -72.29
C LYS A 1145 -107.06 -72.93 -72.87
N THR A 1146 -107.17 -72.98 -74.20
CA THR A 1146 -108.46 -72.75 -74.90
C THR A 1146 -108.71 -73.74 -76.06
N GLU A 1147 -107.99 -74.86 -76.09
CA GLU A 1147 -108.26 -76.03 -76.95
C GLU A 1147 -108.16 -77.34 -76.14
N GLU A 1148 -109.07 -77.51 -75.16
CA GLU A 1148 -109.74 -78.74 -74.66
C GLU A 1148 -110.33 -78.50 -73.25
#